data_AF-A0A8S2AM87-F1
#
_entry.id   AF-A0A8S2AM87-F1
#
_cell.length_a   1.000
_cell.length_b   1.000
_cell.length_c   1.000
_cell.angle_alpha   90.00
_cell.angle_beta   90.00
_cell.angle_gamma   90.00
#
_symmetry.space_group_name_H-M   'P 1'
#
loop_
_entity.id
_entity.type
_entity.pdbx_description
1 polymer ?
#
loop_
_entity_poly.entity_id
_entity_poly.type
_entity_poly.pdbx_seq_one_letter_code
_entity_poly.pdbx_strand_id
1 'polypeptide(L)'
;MKDVQKVQPSKSQALTTITRIPWIIKPLWGILTDVVPIIGFHIRPYFILAGVFGVVSLLFISLRSNLHLYLALLWMTISSAAMAIADVTIDACTAYNSIKHPSLASDMQTLCLLISSIGALLGFFMSGILVHLVGSKGVFGLLTFPFALVSVVGIVFSEPHVHGKAMWRTMKCSDVWRPSLYMYISLVFGFDIQGLFYWFTDSKDGPLFAQETVGFILSIGPIGSILGVLLYNLVLKDHPFRSLFSWTQLLFALSGMFDLILVLRLNLKFGLPDYLFIVVDEIVSQMIERLKWMSLLVLNTKLCPHGIEGTFFVLLMSIDNADLMTSSWLGGILLHVLKVTRTEFGNLWLAVLFRPNPYQKFQHLSSNQSQILNLPLEPVMVVEEEQNLENGGSVHVVKGESNFRNVVCGPVRWLKMLSSELHWSFVFGVVSLYGINQGLGGSLGRVATEYYMKDVQKVQPSESQALTAITKIPWIIKPLWGILTDVLPIFGFHRRPYFILAGVLGVVSLLFISLHSNLHLYLALLWMTISSAAMAIADVTIDACTAYNSIKHPSLASDMQSLCSLSSSIGALLGFFMSGILVHIVGSKGVFGLLTFPFALVSVVGIVFSEPHVPGFSYKQVNQKFTDAGKAMWRTMKCSDVWRPSLYMYISLTLGLNIHEGLFYWFTDSKDGPLFAQETVGFILSIGSIGSILGATLYQLVLKDHPFRGLCLWTQLLFALSGMLDLILVLRLNLKFGLPDYLFIVVDEIVSQMIGRLKWMPLLVLTSKLCPHGIEGTFFALLMSIDNAGLMTSSWLGGILLHVLKVTRTEFGNLWLAVLVRNVMRLLPLCFLFLVPKGDQNTFKLPDEIMGEESEDSEDEKEGTRNLELASLVQAVDRR
;
A
#
# COMPACT_ATOMS: atom_id res chain seq x y z
N MET A 1 -13.66 19.56 27.69
CA MET A 1 -13.89 18.11 27.89
C MET A 1 -13.45 17.62 29.28
N LYS A 2 -13.52 18.43 30.34
CA LYS A 2 -13.29 17.95 31.72
C LYS A 2 -14.41 17.01 32.21
N ASP A 3 -15.58 17.02 31.56
CA ASP A 3 -16.72 16.15 31.91
C ASP A 3 -16.67 14.74 31.28
N VAL A 4 -15.85 14.52 30.24
CA VAL A 4 -15.72 13.20 29.59
C VAL A 4 -14.99 12.20 30.50
N GLN A 5 -14.16 12.68 31.43
CA GLN A 5 -13.48 11.84 32.43
C GLN A 5 -14.41 11.27 33.52
N LYS A 6 -15.71 11.61 33.53
CA LYS A 6 -16.68 11.14 34.55
C LYS A 6 -17.80 10.23 34.00
N VAL A 7 -17.72 9.78 32.75
CA VAL A 7 -18.78 8.96 32.15
C VAL A 7 -18.56 7.49 32.55
N GLN A 8 -19.58 6.88 33.18
CA GLN A 8 -19.58 5.46 33.52
C GLN A 8 -19.61 4.58 32.26
N PRO A 9 -19.06 3.35 32.28
CA PRO A 9 -19.05 2.46 31.12
C PRO A 9 -20.42 2.27 30.45
N SER A 10 -21.48 2.07 31.24
CA SER A 10 -22.86 1.94 30.74
C SER A 10 -23.37 3.19 30.01
N LYS A 11 -23.05 4.38 30.51
CA LYS A 11 -23.40 5.66 29.88
C LYS A 11 -22.59 5.93 28.62
N SER A 12 -21.31 5.56 28.61
CA SER A 12 -20.47 5.67 27.41
C SER A 12 -21.02 4.79 26.29
N GLN A 13 -21.40 3.56 26.62
CA GLN A 13 -21.97 2.60 25.69
C GLN A 13 -23.29 3.09 25.08
N ALA A 14 -24.19 3.66 25.90
CA ALA A 14 -25.43 4.27 25.41
C ALA A 14 -25.15 5.43 24.43
N LEU A 15 -24.18 6.30 24.75
CA LEU A 15 -23.81 7.44 23.92
C LEU A 15 -23.17 7.03 22.59
N THR A 16 -22.27 6.04 22.60
CA THR A 16 -21.69 5.49 21.36
C THR A 16 -22.76 4.88 20.47
N THR A 17 -23.81 4.32 21.08
CA THR A 17 -24.87 3.67 20.30
C THR A 17 -25.72 4.68 19.52
N ILE A 18 -25.93 5.89 20.05
CA ILE A 18 -26.63 6.97 19.33
C ILE A 18 -25.91 7.33 18.02
N THR A 19 -24.57 7.34 18.02
CA THR A 19 -23.78 7.66 16.83
C THR A 19 -23.87 6.59 15.73
N ARG A 20 -24.40 5.40 16.04
CA ARG A 20 -24.58 4.29 15.10
C ARG A 20 -25.94 4.28 14.39
N ILE A 21 -26.90 5.09 14.83
CA ILE A 21 -28.24 5.19 14.22
C ILE A 21 -28.19 5.35 12.68
N PRO A 22 -27.29 6.17 12.10
CA PRO A 22 -27.21 6.32 10.64
C PRO A 22 -26.93 5.02 9.86
N TRP A 23 -26.24 4.06 10.49
CA TRP A 23 -25.92 2.75 9.89
C TRP A 23 -27.12 1.79 9.86
N ILE A 24 -28.15 2.04 10.68
CA ILE A 24 -29.38 1.25 10.72
C ILE A 24 -30.35 1.73 9.65
N ILE A 25 -30.43 3.05 9.46
CA ILE A 25 -31.23 3.68 8.40
C ILE A 25 -30.51 3.66 7.04
N LYS A 26 -29.43 2.89 6.94
CA LYS A 26 -28.69 2.62 5.70
C LYS A 26 -29.58 2.20 4.50
N PRO A 27 -30.70 1.45 4.66
CA PRO A 27 -31.63 1.16 3.55
C PRO A 27 -32.39 2.40 3.10
N LEU A 28 -32.70 3.33 4.01
CA LEU A 28 -33.36 4.59 3.67
C LEU A 28 -32.44 5.47 2.83
N TRP A 29 -31.14 5.49 3.13
CA TRP A 29 -30.14 6.16 2.30
C TRP A 29 -30.07 5.56 0.89
N GLY A 30 -30.10 4.22 0.78
CA GLY A 30 -30.14 3.54 -0.53
C GLY A 30 -31.41 3.84 -1.34
N ILE A 31 -32.57 3.87 -0.68
CA ILE A 31 -33.82 4.29 -1.33
C ILE A 31 -33.74 5.75 -1.78
N LEU A 32 -33.13 6.61 -0.97
CA LEU A 32 -32.98 8.02 -1.29
C LEU A 32 -32.10 8.24 -2.53
N THR A 33 -30.97 7.52 -2.63
CA THR A 33 -30.07 7.57 -3.80
C THR A 33 -30.76 7.03 -5.07
N ASP A 34 -31.59 5.99 -4.92
CA ASP A 34 -32.26 5.37 -6.06
C ASP A 34 -33.46 6.19 -6.58
N VAL A 35 -34.19 6.87 -5.69
CA VAL A 35 -35.44 7.56 -6.03
C VAL A 35 -35.24 9.03 -6.40
N VAL A 36 -34.27 9.71 -5.79
CA VAL A 36 -34.12 11.18 -5.89
C VAL A 36 -32.85 11.53 -6.67
N PRO A 37 -32.93 11.82 -7.98
CA PRO A 37 -31.78 12.34 -8.71
C PRO A 37 -31.48 13.78 -8.28
N ILE A 38 -30.22 14.08 -8.00
CA ILE A 38 -29.73 15.45 -7.73
C ILE A 38 -28.92 15.89 -8.96
N ILE A 39 -29.34 16.98 -9.62
CA ILE A 39 -28.69 17.50 -10.84
C ILE A 39 -28.69 16.44 -11.97
N GLY A 40 -29.72 15.58 -12.02
CA GLY A 40 -29.86 14.53 -13.03
C GLY A 40 -28.96 13.30 -12.82
N PHE A 41 -28.22 13.24 -11.71
CA PHE A 41 -27.35 12.13 -11.32
C PHE A 41 -27.88 11.47 -10.03
N HIS A 42 -27.77 10.15 -9.91
CA HIS A 42 -28.35 9.39 -8.78
C HIS A 42 -27.35 9.07 -7.66
N ILE A 43 -26.06 8.89 -7.95
CA ILE A 43 -25.07 8.37 -7.00
C ILE A 43 -23.97 9.42 -6.73
N ARG A 44 -23.42 10.04 -7.79
CA ARG A 44 -22.36 11.06 -7.71
C ARG A 44 -22.62 12.19 -6.70
N PRO A 45 -23.79 12.87 -6.74
CA PRO A 45 -24.04 14.00 -5.84
C PRO A 45 -24.09 13.57 -4.37
N TYR A 46 -24.61 12.37 -4.07
CA TYR A 46 -24.63 11.84 -2.71
C TYR A 46 -23.24 11.51 -2.18
N PHE A 47 -22.34 11.03 -3.05
CA PHE A 47 -20.94 10.77 -2.70
C PHE A 47 -20.18 12.06 -2.37
N ILE A 48 -20.40 13.11 -3.17
CA ILE A 48 -19.81 14.44 -2.94
C ILE A 48 -20.41 15.07 -1.67
N LEU A 49 -21.72 15.00 -1.48
CA LEU A 49 -22.40 15.48 -0.27
C LEU A 49 -21.89 14.77 0.98
N ALA A 50 -21.72 13.45 0.94
CA ALA A 50 -21.15 12.66 2.04
C ALA A 50 -19.74 13.15 2.39
N GLY A 51 -18.87 13.31 1.40
CA GLY A 51 -17.51 13.83 1.62
C GLY A 51 -17.51 15.24 2.23
N VAL A 52 -18.33 16.16 1.71
CA VAL A 52 -18.45 17.53 2.23
C VAL A 52 -18.99 17.55 3.65
N PHE A 53 -20.07 16.83 3.94
CA PHE A 53 -20.63 16.76 5.30
C PHE A 53 -19.66 16.11 6.30
N GLY A 54 -18.89 15.12 5.87
CA GLY A 54 -17.84 14.51 6.67
C GLY A 54 -16.72 15.49 7.02
N VAL A 55 -16.22 16.25 6.03
CA VAL A 55 -15.21 17.30 6.27
C VAL A 55 -15.74 18.38 7.22
N VAL A 56 -16.94 18.90 6.94
CA VAL A 56 -17.54 19.98 7.75
C VAL A 56 -17.77 19.53 9.19
N SER A 57 -18.32 18.34 9.40
CA SER A 57 -18.60 17.82 10.75
C SER A 57 -17.33 17.61 11.58
N LEU A 58 -16.29 17.03 10.98
CA LEU A 58 -15.02 16.78 11.65
C LEU A 58 -14.21 18.06 11.91
N LEU A 59 -14.20 19.01 10.98
CA LEU A 59 -13.62 20.34 11.19
C LEU A 59 -14.31 21.06 12.35
N PHE A 60 -15.64 20.96 12.45
CA PHE A 60 -16.39 21.60 13.52
C PHE A 60 -16.06 21.02 14.91
N ILE A 61 -15.84 19.70 14.99
CA ILE A 61 -15.38 19.02 16.21
C ILE A 61 -13.94 19.42 16.55
N SER A 62 -13.07 19.53 15.55
CA SER A 62 -11.64 19.82 15.72
C SER A 62 -11.39 21.28 16.15
N LEU A 63 -12.07 22.24 15.51
CA LEU A 63 -11.79 23.68 15.68
C LEU A 63 -12.39 24.29 16.96
N ARG A 64 -13.45 23.72 17.54
CA ARG A 64 -14.09 24.30 18.74
C ARG A 64 -13.49 23.76 20.05
N SER A 65 -13.06 24.68 20.92
CA SER A 65 -12.48 24.37 22.23
C SER A 65 -13.52 23.82 23.24
N ASN A 66 -14.74 24.36 23.25
CA ASN A 66 -15.80 24.04 24.22
C ASN A 66 -17.12 23.60 23.54
N LEU A 67 -17.16 22.37 23.01
CA LEU A 67 -18.41 21.77 22.54
C LEU A 67 -19.17 21.12 23.71
N HIS A 68 -20.46 21.42 23.85
CA HIS A 68 -21.36 20.71 24.76
C HIS A 68 -21.50 19.25 24.28
N LEU A 69 -21.61 18.29 25.20
CA LEU A 69 -21.63 16.84 24.89
C LEU A 69 -22.65 16.47 23.80
N TYR A 70 -23.90 16.95 23.93
CA TYR A 70 -24.96 16.72 22.95
C TYR A 70 -24.66 17.30 21.56
N LEU A 71 -23.98 18.45 21.49
CA LEU A 71 -23.59 19.06 20.23
C LEU A 71 -22.44 18.27 19.57
N ALA A 72 -21.52 17.71 20.36
CA ALA A 72 -20.47 16.81 19.86
C ALA A 72 -21.06 15.51 19.33
N LEU A 73 -22.02 14.94 20.06
CA LEU A 73 -22.75 13.75 19.61
C LEU A 73 -23.49 14.01 18.30
N LEU A 74 -24.15 15.16 18.15
CA LEU A 74 -24.81 15.52 16.90
C LEU A 74 -23.83 15.53 15.71
N TRP A 75 -22.69 16.23 15.84
CA TRP A 75 -21.70 16.29 14.77
C TRP A 75 -21.01 14.94 14.50
N MET A 76 -20.80 14.12 15.53
CA MET A 76 -20.31 12.75 15.36
C MET A 76 -21.34 11.88 14.61
N THR A 77 -22.63 12.03 14.90
CA THR A 77 -23.70 11.36 14.17
C THR A 77 -23.79 11.83 12.72
N ILE A 78 -23.55 13.12 12.44
CA ILE A 78 -23.48 13.64 11.06
C ILE A 78 -22.29 13.05 10.31
N SER A 79 -21.11 12.99 10.93
CA SER A 79 -19.93 12.33 10.34
C SER A 79 -20.18 10.84 10.07
N SER A 80 -20.84 10.16 11.02
CA SER A 80 -21.25 8.76 10.87
C SER A 80 -22.27 8.56 9.75
N ALA A 81 -23.22 9.48 9.57
CA ALA A 81 -24.17 9.48 8.46
C ALA A 81 -23.48 9.69 7.11
N ALA A 82 -22.50 10.60 7.04
CA ALA A 82 -21.68 10.80 5.86
C ALA A 82 -20.94 9.50 5.45
N MET A 83 -20.35 8.78 6.42
CA MET A 83 -19.73 7.48 6.12
C MET A 83 -20.76 6.46 5.63
N ALA A 84 -21.91 6.35 6.31
CA ALA A 84 -22.95 5.39 5.93
C ALA A 84 -23.47 5.64 4.51
N ILE A 85 -23.63 6.90 4.09
CA ILE A 85 -24.03 7.27 2.73
C ILE A 85 -22.97 6.84 1.71
N ALA A 86 -21.69 7.14 1.97
CA ALA A 86 -20.59 6.75 1.08
C ALA A 86 -20.47 5.21 0.96
N ASP A 87 -20.67 4.51 2.08
CA ASP A 87 -20.62 3.05 2.15
C ASP A 87 -21.77 2.40 1.36
N VAL A 88 -23.00 2.91 1.50
CA VAL A 88 -24.17 2.47 0.70
C VAL A 88 -23.92 2.57 -0.79
N THR A 89 -23.35 3.69 -1.23
CA THR A 89 -23.11 3.91 -2.66
C THR A 89 -22.05 2.98 -3.22
N ILE A 90 -21.02 2.64 -2.44
CA ILE A 90 -19.99 1.66 -2.84
C ILE A 90 -20.60 0.25 -2.84
N ASP A 91 -21.38 -0.10 -1.83
CA ASP A 91 -22.08 -1.38 -1.73
C ASP A 91 -23.06 -1.58 -2.89
N ALA A 92 -23.84 -0.56 -3.23
CA ALA A 92 -24.77 -0.60 -4.36
C ALA A 92 -24.02 -0.81 -5.69
N CYS A 93 -22.89 -0.14 -5.89
CA CYS A 93 -22.06 -0.33 -7.09
C CYS A 93 -21.41 -1.73 -7.14
N THR A 94 -20.94 -2.21 -5.99
CA THR A 94 -20.32 -3.54 -5.84
C THR A 94 -21.34 -4.62 -6.11
N ALA A 95 -22.55 -4.48 -5.56
CA ALA A 95 -23.68 -5.37 -5.82
C ALA A 95 -24.06 -5.37 -7.30
N TYR A 96 -24.29 -4.20 -7.91
CA TYR A 96 -24.61 -4.07 -9.33
C TYR A 96 -23.59 -4.80 -10.24
N ASN A 97 -22.30 -4.56 -10.00
CA ASN A 97 -21.23 -5.20 -10.78
C ASN A 97 -21.12 -6.71 -10.51
N SER A 98 -21.40 -7.15 -9.28
CA SER A 98 -21.45 -8.58 -8.91
C SER A 98 -22.57 -9.34 -9.63
N ILE A 99 -23.61 -8.65 -10.12
CA ILE A 99 -24.76 -9.28 -10.79
C ILE A 99 -24.61 -9.24 -12.31
N LYS A 100 -24.10 -8.13 -12.86
CA LYS A 100 -23.67 -8.08 -14.27
C LYS A 100 -22.68 -9.21 -14.58
N HIS A 101 -22.02 -9.69 -13.53
CA HIS A 101 -21.06 -10.75 -13.61
C HIS A 101 -21.17 -11.75 -12.43
N PRO A 102 -22.06 -12.76 -12.49
CA PRO A 102 -22.33 -13.65 -11.35
C PRO A 102 -21.14 -14.54 -10.91
N SER A 103 -20.31 -14.98 -11.86
CA SER A 103 -19.05 -15.70 -11.59
C SER A 103 -18.00 -14.84 -10.88
N LEU A 104 -18.32 -13.56 -10.71
CA LEU A 104 -17.50 -12.46 -10.28
C LEU A 104 -18.13 -11.74 -9.08
N ALA A 105 -19.04 -12.38 -8.35
CA ALA A 105 -19.64 -11.75 -7.18
C ALA A 105 -18.77 -11.95 -5.92
N SER A 106 -18.37 -13.21 -5.67
CA SER A 106 -17.62 -13.61 -4.47
C SER A 106 -16.24 -12.94 -4.38
N ASP A 107 -15.55 -12.76 -5.50
CA ASP A 107 -14.22 -12.14 -5.43
C ASP A 107 -14.33 -10.61 -5.16
N MET A 108 -15.51 -9.96 -5.31
CA MET A 108 -15.69 -8.47 -5.40
C MET A 108 -15.68 -7.97 -3.99
N GLN A 109 -16.52 -8.67 -3.24
CA GLN A 109 -16.62 -8.65 -1.81
C GLN A 109 -15.27 -9.01 -1.17
N THR A 110 -14.54 -10.00 -1.71
CA THR A 110 -13.18 -10.33 -1.22
C THR A 110 -12.21 -9.16 -1.34
N LEU A 111 -12.13 -8.50 -2.50
CA LEU A 111 -11.25 -7.34 -2.69
C LEU A 111 -11.65 -6.16 -1.81
N CYS A 112 -12.94 -5.85 -1.75
CA CYS A 112 -13.45 -4.77 -0.90
C CYS A 112 -13.12 -5.02 0.57
N LEU A 113 -13.28 -6.26 1.05
CA LEU A 113 -12.94 -6.65 2.41
C LEU A 113 -11.43 -6.61 2.67
N LEU A 114 -10.59 -7.00 1.70
CA LEU A 114 -9.13 -6.94 1.84
C LEU A 114 -8.66 -5.48 1.93
N ILE A 115 -9.14 -4.61 1.04
CA ILE A 115 -8.82 -3.17 1.04
C ILE A 115 -9.33 -2.52 2.33
N SER A 116 -10.55 -2.84 2.76
CA SER A 116 -11.11 -2.37 4.03
C SER A 116 -10.26 -2.82 5.23
N SER A 117 -9.79 -4.08 5.25
CA SER A 117 -8.93 -4.61 6.30
C SER A 117 -7.55 -3.92 6.32
N ILE A 118 -6.95 -3.64 5.17
CA ILE A 118 -5.69 -2.87 5.08
C ILE A 118 -5.91 -1.43 5.55
N GLY A 119 -7.03 -0.82 5.19
CA GLY A 119 -7.42 0.51 5.68
C GLY A 119 -7.59 0.53 7.20
N ALA A 120 -8.24 -0.48 7.78
CA ALA A 120 -8.43 -0.63 9.21
C ALA A 120 -7.10 -0.88 9.95
N LEU A 121 -6.20 -1.70 9.39
CA LEU A 121 -4.83 -1.92 9.89
C LEU A 121 -4.09 -0.59 10.05
N LEU A 122 -4.07 0.21 8.99
CA LEU A 122 -3.44 1.53 8.98
C LEU A 122 -4.15 2.48 9.95
N GLY A 123 -5.48 2.47 9.98
CA GLY A 123 -6.28 3.32 10.85
C GLY A 123 -6.04 3.06 12.34
N PHE A 124 -6.08 1.81 12.79
CA PHE A 124 -5.86 1.46 14.20
C PHE A 124 -4.43 1.71 14.64
N PHE A 125 -3.48 1.33 13.79
CA PHE A 125 -2.07 1.59 14.08
C PHE A 125 -1.82 3.09 14.28
N MET A 126 -2.33 3.91 13.37
CA MET A 126 -2.14 5.36 13.43
C MET A 126 -2.95 6.01 14.56
N SER A 127 -4.10 5.45 14.96
CA SER A 127 -5.00 6.08 15.93
C SER A 127 -4.38 6.32 17.31
N GLY A 128 -3.67 5.35 17.88
CA GLY A 128 -3.02 5.49 19.19
C GLY A 128 -1.91 6.55 19.18
N ILE A 129 -1.14 6.56 18.09
CA ILE A 129 0.00 7.44 17.87
C ILE A 129 -0.48 8.88 17.61
N LEU A 130 -1.50 9.04 16.76
CA LEU A 130 -2.10 10.34 16.44
C LEU A 130 -2.77 10.99 17.65
N VAL A 131 -3.41 10.19 18.52
CA VAL A 131 -3.99 10.71 19.77
C VAL A 131 -2.90 11.21 20.71
N HIS A 132 -1.77 10.50 20.80
CA HIS A 132 -0.63 10.95 21.61
C HIS A 132 0.00 12.23 21.05
N LEU A 133 0.21 12.30 19.73
CA LEU A 133 0.92 13.40 19.07
C LEU A 133 0.10 14.69 18.95
N VAL A 134 -1.17 14.59 18.55
CA VAL A 134 -2.00 15.77 18.18
C VAL A 134 -3.19 15.95 19.12
N GLY A 135 -3.35 15.06 20.10
CA GLY A 135 -4.54 14.99 20.95
C GLY A 135 -5.77 14.49 20.18
N SER A 136 -6.79 14.02 20.90
CA SER A 136 -8.03 13.50 20.30
C SER A 136 -8.72 14.47 19.34
N LYS A 137 -8.60 15.78 19.57
CA LYS A 137 -9.15 16.83 18.67
C LYS A 137 -8.37 16.98 17.38
N GLY A 138 -7.05 16.85 17.43
CA GLY A 138 -6.19 16.88 16.26
C GLY A 138 -6.44 15.70 15.33
N VAL A 139 -6.76 14.54 15.91
CA VAL A 139 -7.16 13.35 15.15
C VAL A 139 -8.43 13.59 14.34
N PHE A 140 -9.46 14.23 14.92
CA PHE A 140 -10.65 14.60 14.17
C PHE A 140 -10.35 15.55 13.00
N GLY A 141 -9.38 16.47 13.16
CA GLY A 141 -8.92 17.34 12.09
C GLY A 141 -8.23 16.58 10.96
N LEU A 142 -7.36 15.63 11.29
CA LEU A 142 -6.68 14.77 10.32
C LEU A 142 -7.63 13.84 9.55
N LEU A 143 -8.69 13.37 10.21
CA LEU A 143 -9.73 12.53 9.58
C LEU A 143 -10.54 13.26 8.51
N THR A 144 -10.40 14.59 8.37
CA THR A 144 -11.01 15.33 7.26
C THR A 144 -10.39 14.98 5.90
N PHE A 145 -9.12 14.57 5.85
CA PHE A 145 -8.42 14.24 4.61
C PHE A 145 -9.05 13.04 3.88
N PRO A 146 -9.34 11.90 4.55
CA PRO A 146 -10.11 10.81 3.96
C PRO A 146 -11.46 11.25 3.37
N PHE A 147 -12.22 12.12 4.05
CA PHE A 147 -13.51 12.60 3.52
C PHE A 147 -13.36 13.57 2.33
N ALA A 148 -12.29 14.37 2.32
CA ALA A 148 -11.93 15.18 1.16
C ALA A 148 -11.60 14.28 -0.05
N LEU A 149 -10.88 13.18 0.18
CA LEU A 149 -10.59 12.18 -0.85
C LEU A 149 -11.86 11.51 -1.38
N VAL A 150 -12.80 11.15 -0.49
CA VAL A 150 -14.14 10.63 -0.88
C VAL A 150 -14.85 11.62 -1.81
N SER A 151 -14.78 12.92 -1.51
CA SER A 151 -15.37 13.95 -2.38
C SER A 151 -14.74 13.97 -3.78
N VAL A 152 -13.41 13.81 -3.88
CA VAL A 152 -12.66 13.77 -5.15
C VAL A 152 -12.99 12.51 -5.95
N VAL A 153 -13.08 11.36 -5.29
CA VAL A 153 -13.48 10.08 -5.92
C VAL A 153 -14.88 10.20 -6.52
N GLY A 154 -15.82 10.88 -5.84
CA GLY A 154 -17.17 11.14 -6.34
C GLY A 154 -17.23 11.91 -7.65
N ILE A 155 -16.22 12.75 -7.94
CA ILE A 155 -16.12 13.53 -9.19
C ILE A 155 -15.72 12.61 -10.37
N VAL A 156 -14.91 11.59 -10.11
CA VAL A 156 -14.36 10.67 -11.13
C VAL A 156 -15.27 9.46 -11.38
N PHE A 157 -16.17 9.16 -10.44
CA PHE A 157 -17.00 7.96 -10.45
C PHE A 157 -17.96 7.91 -11.66
N SER A 158 -18.08 6.77 -12.35
CA SER A 158 -19.03 6.60 -13.47
C SER A 158 -20.32 5.93 -13.01
N GLU A 159 -21.50 6.47 -13.37
CA GLU A 159 -22.79 5.97 -12.85
C GLU A 159 -23.36 4.79 -13.66
N PRO A 160 -23.79 3.71 -12.99
CA PRO A 160 -24.72 2.74 -13.56
C PRO A 160 -26.19 3.16 -13.35
N HIS A 161 -27.04 2.93 -14.35
CA HIS A 161 -28.49 3.11 -14.23
C HIS A 161 -29.12 1.96 -13.42
N VAL A 162 -29.79 2.27 -12.31
CA VAL A 162 -30.51 1.30 -11.47
C VAL A 162 -31.99 1.71 -11.38
N HIS A 163 -32.90 0.76 -11.61
CA HIS A 163 -34.36 0.97 -11.57
C HIS A 163 -34.97 0.37 -10.29
N GLY A 164 -35.35 1.21 -9.33
CA GLY A 164 -35.91 0.76 -8.05
C GLY A 164 -37.45 0.70 -7.99
N LYS A 165 -38.07 -0.42 -8.37
CA LYS A 165 -39.54 -0.61 -8.19
C LYS A 165 -40.02 -1.93 -7.56
N ALA A 166 -39.16 -2.85 -7.09
CA ALA A 166 -39.63 -4.17 -6.61
C ALA A 166 -39.30 -4.57 -5.15
N MET A 167 -38.73 -3.68 -4.32
CA MET A 167 -38.22 -4.02 -2.96
C MET A 167 -39.26 -4.68 -2.03
N TRP A 168 -40.47 -4.12 -1.95
CA TRP A 168 -41.49 -4.56 -0.99
C TRP A 168 -42.12 -5.94 -1.31
N ARG A 169 -42.08 -6.39 -2.57
CA ARG A 169 -42.58 -7.73 -2.94
C ARG A 169 -41.60 -8.82 -2.53
N THR A 170 -40.30 -8.55 -2.67
CA THR A 170 -39.24 -9.49 -2.31
C THR A 170 -39.15 -9.74 -0.80
N MET A 171 -39.36 -8.71 0.02
CA MET A 171 -39.34 -8.88 1.48
C MET A 171 -40.39 -9.88 2.01
N LYS A 172 -41.46 -10.14 1.24
CA LYS A 172 -42.50 -11.11 1.62
C LYS A 172 -42.13 -12.57 1.27
N CYS A 173 -41.03 -12.80 0.56
CA CYS A 173 -40.57 -14.14 0.20
C CYS A 173 -40.02 -14.88 1.43
N SER A 174 -40.56 -16.07 1.72
CA SER A 174 -40.16 -16.88 2.88
C SER A 174 -38.67 -17.25 2.89
N ASP A 175 -38.07 -17.35 1.71
CA ASP A 175 -36.68 -17.80 1.54
C ASP A 175 -35.68 -16.67 1.83
N VAL A 176 -36.18 -15.45 1.98
CA VAL A 176 -35.38 -14.24 2.19
C VAL A 176 -35.47 -13.76 3.64
N TRP A 177 -36.67 -13.62 4.21
CA TRP A 177 -36.81 -13.09 5.57
C TRP A 177 -36.45 -14.12 6.65
N ARG A 178 -36.60 -15.43 6.40
CA ARG A 178 -36.25 -16.47 7.39
C ARG A 178 -34.74 -16.53 7.68
N PRO A 179 -33.82 -16.58 6.69
CA PRO A 179 -32.39 -16.43 6.93
C PRO A 179 -32.05 -15.08 7.56
N SER A 180 -32.65 -13.98 7.10
CA SER A 180 -32.38 -12.64 7.64
C SER A 180 -32.78 -12.50 9.12
N LEU A 181 -33.92 -13.08 9.53
CA LEU A 181 -34.37 -13.09 10.92
C LEU A 181 -33.50 -14.01 11.78
N TYR A 182 -33.13 -15.18 11.27
CA TYR A 182 -32.13 -16.07 11.84
C TYR A 182 -30.80 -15.35 12.03
N MET A 183 -30.42 -14.49 11.09
CA MET A 183 -29.18 -13.71 11.17
C MET A 183 -29.25 -12.67 12.29
N TYR A 184 -30.40 -12.04 12.47
CA TYR A 184 -30.61 -11.07 13.55
C TYR A 184 -30.63 -11.77 14.92
N ILE A 185 -31.43 -12.83 15.08
CA ILE A 185 -31.70 -13.46 16.39
C ILE A 185 -30.44 -14.03 17.05
N SER A 186 -29.56 -14.71 16.31
CA SER A 186 -28.24 -15.15 16.78
C SER A 186 -27.42 -14.14 17.52
N LEU A 187 -27.46 -12.94 16.99
CA LEU A 187 -26.41 -11.99 17.17
C LEU A 187 -26.77 -11.11 18.36
N VAL A 188 -28.08 -10.86 18.49
CA VAL A 188 -28.69 -10.09 19.57
C VAL A 188 -28.36 -10.68 20.94
N PHE A 189 -28.15 -12.00 21.02
CA PHE A 189 -27.79 -12.69 22.26
C PHE A 189 -26.29 -12.69 22.58
N GLY A 190 -25.43 -12.14 21.72
CA GLY A 190 -24.03 -11.86 22.03
C GLY A 190 -23.88 -10.42 22.54
N PHE A 191 -23.89 -10.21 23.86
CA PHE A 191 -23.82 -8.85 24.41
C PHE A 191 -22.45 -8.19 24.21
N ASP A 192 -22.42 -6.97 23.65
CA ASP A 192 -21.22 -6.14 23.59
C ASP A 192 -20.92 -5.56 24.99
N ILE A 193 -19.72 -5.80 25.51
CA ILE A 193 -19.34 -5.42 26.88
C ILE A 193 -18.16 -4.44 26.83
N GLN A 194 -18.47 -3.14 26.74
CA GLN A 194 -17.45 -2.08 26.76
C GLN A 194 -16.64 -2.04 28.08
N GLY A 195 -17.08 -2.74 29.13
CA GLY A 195 -16.38 -2.85 30.41
C GLY A 195 -14.94 -3.41 30.31
N LEU A 196 -14.65 -4.29 29.34
CA LEU A 196 -13.30 -4.84 29.10
C LEU A 196 -12.28 -3.77 28.69
N PHE A 197 -12.70 -2.76 27.92
CA PHE A 197 -11.81 -1.66 27.53
C PHE A 197 -11.33 -0.90 28.76
N TYR A 198 -12.26 -0.53 29.63
CA TYR A 198 -11.95 0.16 30.88
C TYR A 198 -11.16 -0.75 31.84
N TRP A 199 -11.35 -2.07 31.77
CA TRP A 199 -10.53 -3.01 32.52
C TRP A 199 -9.07 -3.02 32.05
N PHE A 200 -8.82 -2.97 30.74
CA PHE A 200 -7.46 -2.90 30.19
C PHE A 200 -6.74 -1.59 30.50
N THR A 201 -7.45 -0.47 30.55
CA THR A 201 -6.83 0.86 30.68
C THR A 201 -6.86 1.44 32.09
N ASP A 202 -7.91 1.14 32.88
CA ASP A 202 -8.20 1.86 34.13
C ASP A 202 -8.23 0.94 35.38
N SER A 203 -8.31 -0.38 35.22
CA SER A 203 -8.41 -1.30 36.35
C SER A 203 -7.06 -1.58 37.01
N LYS A 204 -7.00 -1.50 38.34
CA LYS A 204 -5.84 -1.91 39.13
C LYS A 204 -5.56 -3.41 39.06
N ASP A 205 -6.61 -4.20 38.87
CA ASP A 205 -6.53 -5.66 38.72
C ASP A 205 -6.35 -6.07 37.25
N GLY A 206 -6.23 -5.11 36.32
CA GLY A 206 -6.03 -5.29 34.88
C GLY A 206 -4.59 -4.99 34.43
N PRO A 207 -4.27 -5.13 33.13
CA PRO A 207 -2.91 -4.93 32.60
C PRO A 207 -2.44 -3.47 32.50
N LEU A 208 -3.33 -2.47 32.65
CA LEU A 208 -3.01 -1.03 32.63
C LEU A 208 -2.21 -0.59 31.39
N PHE A 209 -2.70 -0.96 30.20
CA PHE A 209 -2.02 -0.61 28.95
C PHE A 209 -2.08 0.90 28.66
N ALA A 210 -0.94 1.43 28.19
CA ALA A 210 -0.89 2.76 27.59
C ALA A 210 -1.73 2.82 26.30
N GLN A 211 -2.19 4.02 25.92
CA GLN A 211 -3.03 4.21 24.73
C GLN A 211 -2.36 3.75 23.43
N GLU A 212 -1.04 3.91 23.33
CA GLU A 212 -0.21 3.44 22.22
C GLU A 212 -0.23 1.92 22.10
N THR A 213 -0.06 1.22 23.23
CA THR A 213 -0.10 -0.25 23.30
C THR A 213 -1.46 -0.78 22.89
N VAL A 214 -2.55 -0.11 23.30
CA VAL A 214 -3.90 -0.47 22.86
C VAL A 214 -4.08 -0.25 21.36
N GLY A 215 -3.58 0.86 20.80
CA GLY A 215 -3.61 1.10 19.35
C GLY A 215 -2.84 0.04 18.55
N PHE A 216 -1.67 -0.37 19.06
CA PHE A 216 -0.87 -1.44 18.47
C PHE A 216 -1.59 -2.80 18.50
N ILE A 217 -2.14 -3.20 19.65
CA ILE A 217 -2.91 -4.44 19.78
C ILE A 217 -4.09 -4.45 18.78
N LEU A 218 -4.82 -3.33 18.68
CA LEU A 218 -5.96 -3.21 17.75
C LEU A 218 -5.54 -3.25 16.27
N SER A 219 -4.32 -2.83 15.95
CA SER A 219 -3.81 -2.95 14.58
C SER A 219 -3.57 -4.40 14.16
N ILE A 220 -3.40 -5.32 15.10
CA ILE A 220 -3.12 -6.73 14.78
C ILE A 220 -4.38 -7.47 14.31
N GLY A 221 -5.57 -7.09 14.79
CA GLY A 221 -6.83 -7.74 14.40
C GLY A 221 -7.10 -7.78 12.89
N PRO A 222 -6.87 -6.68 12.15
CA PRO A 222 -6.89 -6.68 10.69
C PRO A 222 -5.96 -7.71 10.00
N ILE A 223 -4.84 -8.10 10.63
CA ILE A 223 -3.97 -9.17 10.11
C ILE A 223 -4.70 -10.51 10.18
N GLY A 224 -5.37 -10.80 11.31
CA GLY A 224 -6.25 -11.97 11.44
C GLY A 224 -7.37 -11.97 10.41
N SER A 225 -7.96 -10.80 10.15
CA SER A 225 -8.97 -10.64 9.10
C SER A 225 -8.46 -11.00 7.70
N ILE A 226 -7.26 -10.53 7.34
CA ILE A 226 -6.61 -10.85 6.06
C ILE A 226 -6.36 -12.37 5.96
N LEU A 227 -5.84 -12.99 7.02
CA LEU A 227 -5.61 -14.43 7.07
C LEU A 227 -6.90 -15.23 6.88
N GLY A 228 -8.02 -14.79 7.49
CA GLY A 228 -9.32 -15.43 7.34
C GLY A 228 -9.85 -15.37 5.91
N VAL A 229 -9.73 -14.22 5.26
CA VAL A 229 -10.11 -14.04 3.85
C VAL A 229 -9.25 -14.91 2.92
N LEU A 230 -7.95 -15.02 3.17
CA LEU A 230 -7.04 -15.87 2.40
C LEU A 230 -7.36 -17.35 2.60
N LEU A 231 -7.58 -17.78 3.85
CA LEU A 231 -7.92 -19.15 4.20
C LEU A 231 -9.24 -19.60 3.55
N TYR A 232 -10.26 -18.73 3.55
CA TYR A 232 -11.52 -19.01 2.85
C TYR A 232 -11.29 -19.27 1.36
N ASN A 233 -10.57 -18.37 0.69
CA ASN A 233 -10.41 -18.41 -0.76
C ASN A 233 -9.47 -19.52 -1.25
N LEU A 234 -8.46 -19.89 -0.45
CA LEU A 234 -7.48 -20.91 -0.83
C LEU A 234 -7.93 -22.33 -0.50
N VAL A 235 -8.72 -22.52 0.56
CA VAL A 235 -9.00 -23.85 1.12
C VAL A 235 -10.50 -24.13 1.27
N LEU A 236 -11.31 -23.15 1.69
CA LEU A 236 -12.68 -23.40 2.17
C LEU A 236 -13.80 -23.02 1.18
N LYS A 237 -13.46 -22.45 0.02
CA LYS A 237 -14.43 -21.95 -0.99
C LYS A 237 -15.36 -23.06 -1.52
N ASP A 238 -14.84 -24.27 -1.67
CA ASP A 238 -15.56 -25.41 -2.26
C ASP A 238 -16.26 -26.30 -1.20
N HIS A 239 -16.15 -25.97 0.08
CA HIS A 239 -16.78 -26.73 1.15
C HIS A 239 -18.30 -26.45 1.27
N PRO A 240 -19.11 -27.46 1.68
CA PRO A 240 -20.55 -27.29 1.82
C PRO A 240 -20.90 -26.27 2.93
N PHE A 241 -21.68 -25.25 2.56
CA PHE A 241 -22.05 -24.11 3.42
C PHE A 241 -22.53 -24.51 4.82
N ARG A 242 -23.44 -25.49 4.93
CA ARG A 242 -24.03 -25.90 6.21
C ARG A 242 -23.00 -26.47 7.19
N SER A 243 -21.98 -27.17 6.67
CA SER A 243 -20.88 -27.70 7.49
C SER A 243 -19.96 -26.57 7.91
N LEU A 244 -19.49 -25.77 6.95
CA LEU A 244 -18.59 -24.64 7.19
C LEU A 244 -19.17 -23.64 8.21
N PHE A 245 -20.45 -23.34 8.06
CA PHE A 245 -21.18 -22.42 8.92
C PHE A 245 -21.36 -22.98 10.34
N SER A 246 -21.63 -24.28 10.50
CA SER A 246 -21.70 -24.91 11.82
C SER A 246 -20.34 -24.90 12.54
N TRP A 247 -19.25 -25.24 11.84
CA TRP A 247 -17.89 -25.25 12.40
C TRP A 247 -17.38 -23.87 12.77
N THR A 248 -17.58 -22.87 11.90
CA THR A 248 -17.17 -21.49 12.19
C THR A 248 -17.91 -20.92 13.40
N GLN A 249 -19.15 -21.33 13.64
CA GLN A 249 -19.93 -20.89 14.80
C GLN A 249 -19.49 -21.57 16.10
N LEU A 250 -19.11 -22.85 16.03
CA LEU A 250 -18.49 -23.54 17.16
C LEU A 250 -17.13 -22.92 17.51
N LEU A 251 -16.28 -22.70 16.52
CA LEU A 251 -14.98 -22.04 16.70
C LEU A 251 -15.14 -20.62 17.25
N PHE A 252 -16.14 -19.90 16.77
CA PHE A 252 -16.49 -18.59 17.29
C PHE A 252 -16.92 -18.68 18.76
N ALA A 253 -17.81 -19.60 19.13
CA ALA A 253 -18.19 -19.79 20.54
C ALA A 253 -16.97 -20.13 21.44
N LEU A 254 -16.03 -20.95 20.95
CA LEU A 254 -14.81 -21.30 21.66
C LEU A 254 -13.86 -20.10 21.84
N SER A 255 -13.74 -19.23 20.83
CA SER A 255 -12.89 -18.03 20.93
C SER A 255 -13.34 -17.07 22.05
N GLY A 256 -14.64 -17.00 22.36
CA GLY A 256 -15.14 -16.19 23.49
C GLY A 256 -14.67 -16.66 24.87
N MET A 257 -14.13 -17.88 24.99
CA MET A 257 -13.55 -18.37 26.25
C MET A 257 -12.20 -17.72 26.59
N PHE A 258 -11.49 -17.14 25.60
CA PHE A 258 -10.21 -16.48 25.82
C PHE A 258 -10.36 -15.24 26.72
N ASP A 259 -11.40 -14.44 26.52
CA ASP A 259 -11.72 -13.31 27.39
C ASP A 259 -12.01 -13.73 28.83
N LEU A 260 -12.70 -14.86 29.02
CA LEU A 260 -12.98 -15.39 30.35
C LEU A 260 -11.70 -15.86 31.04
N ILE A 261 -10.81 -16.53 30.31
CA ILE A 261 -9.47 -16.93 30.78
C ILE A 261 -8.66 -15.70 31.21
N LEU A 262 -8.77 -14.60 30.46
CA LEU A 262 -8.07 -13.36 30.72
C LEU A 262 -8.62 -12.63 31.96
N VAL A 263 -9.95 -12.47 32.08
CA VAL A 263 -10.59 -11.79 33.22
C VAL A 263 -10.44 -12.60 34.51
N LEU A 264 -10.44 -13.94 34.43
CA LEU A 264 -10.15 -14.82 35.58
C LEU A 264 -8.65 -14.95 35.89
N ARG A 265 -7.77 -14.26 35.15
CA ARG A 265 -6.31 -14.31 35.28
C ARG A 265 -5.72 -15.72 35.19
N LEU A 266 -6.40 -16.62 34.47
CA LEU A 266 -5.94 -18.00 34.27
C LEU A 266 -4.72 -18.06 33.33
N ASN A 267 -4.60 -17.13 32.38
CA ASN A 267 -3.44 -16.99 31.49
C ASN A 267 -2.12 -16.86 32.28
N LEU A 268 -2.11 -16.07 33.35
CA LEU A 268 -0.95 -15.89 34.23
C LEU A 268 -0.62 -17.17 35.01
N LYS A 269 -1.62 -17.97 35.38
CA LYS A 269 -1.39 -19.29 36.03
C LYS A 269 -0.70 -20.28 35.09
N PHE A 270 -0.88 -20.13 33.78
CA PHE A 270 -0.20 -20.91 32.75
C PHE A 270 1.14 -20.29 32.31
N GLY A 271 1.58 -19.19 32.93
CA GLY A 271 2.85 -18.53 32.61
C GLY A 271 2.83 -17.69 31.32
N LEU A 272 1.65 -17.36 30.79
CA LEU A 272 1.51 -16.55 29.57
C LEU A 272 1.32 -15.06 29.93
N PRO A 273 2.13 -14.13 29.39
CA PRO A 273 1.98 -12.71 29.63
C PRO A 273 0.72 -12.16 28.95
N ASP A 274 0.05 -11.20 29.60
CA ASP A 274 -1.21 -10.59 29.14
C ASP A 274 -1.12 -10.09 27.69
N TYR A 275 -0.03 -9.40 27.35
CA TYR A 275 0.20 -8.85 26.01
C TYR A 275 0.21 -9.93 24.91
N LEU A 276 0.95 -11.02 25.11
CA LEU A 276 1.04 -12.10 24.13
C LEU A 276 -0.31 -12.81 23.96
N PHE A 277 -1.01 -13.03 25.07
CA PHE A 277 -2.30 -13.72 25.07
C PHE A 277 -3.35 -12.91 24.29
N ILE A 278 -3.42 -11.60 24.53
CA ILE A 278 -4.38 -10.70 23.86
C ILE A 278 -4.06 -10.61 22.35
N VAL A 279 -2.79 -10.56 21.97
CA VAL A 279 -2.39 -10.54 20.55
C VAL A 279 -2.83 -11.80 19.82
N VAL A 280 -2.66 -12.97 20.43
CA VAL A 280 -3.06 -14.25 19.82
C VAL A 280 -4.58 -14.34 19.73
N ASP A 281 -5.28 -13.99 20.81
CA ASP A 281 -6.75 -13.96 20.84
C ASP A 281 -7.31 -13.04 19.74
N GLU A 282 -6.78 -11.83 19.59
CA GLU A 282 -7.20 -10.87 18.57
C GLU A 282 -7.02 -11.41 17.15
N ILE A 283 -5.90 -12.07 16.83
CA ILE A 283 -5.67 -12.68 15.51
C ILE A 283 -6.68 -13.80 15.23
N VAL A 284 -6.85 -14.71 16.19
CA VAL A 284 -7.67 -15.91 16.03
C VAL A 284 -9.15 -15.54 15.92
N SER A 285 -9.62 -14.67 16.80
CA SER A 285 -11.01 -14.22 16.84
C SER A 285 -11.39 -13.50 15.55
N GLN A 286 -10.55 -12.59 15.05
CA GLN A 286 -10.78 -11.87 13.79
C GLN A 286 -10.74 -12.79 12.56
N MET A 287 -9.84 -13.79 12.56
CA MET A 287 -9.78 -14.77 11.48
C MET A 287 -11.06 -15.60 11.39
N ILE A 288 -11.54 -16.13 12.52
CA ILE A 288 -12.76 -16.95 12.60
C ILE A 288 -13.98 -16.12 12.19
N GLU A 289 -14.04 -14.87 12.63
CA GLU A 289 -15.10 -13.95 12.27
C GLU A 289 -15.18 -13.71 10.76
N ARG A 290 -14.04 -13.46 10.09
CA ARG A 290 -14.04 -13.27 8.63
C ARG A 290 -14.47 -14.52 7.88
N LEU A 291 -14.09 -15.71 8.34
CA LEU A 291 -14.53 -16.97 7.74
C LEU A 291 -16.05 -17.12 7.79
N LYS A 292 -16.65 -16.78 8.93
CA LYS A 292 -18.10 -16.81 9.13
C LYS A 292 -18.81 -15.82 8.20
N TRP A 293 -18.31 -14.59 8.11
CA TRP A 293 -18.85 -13.55 7.22
C TRP A 293 -18.81 -13.90 5.73
N MET A 294 -17.69 -14.47 5.27
CA MET A 294 -17.53 -14.87 3.87
C MET A 294 -18.57 -15.90 3.43
N SER A 295 -18.90 -16.86 4.30
CA SER A 295 -19.89 -17.88 3.99
C SER A 295 -21.30 -17.30 3.73
N LEU A 296 -21.68 -16.25 4.47
CA LEU A 296 -22.98 -15.58 4.34
C LEU A 296 -23.07 -14.69 3.11
N LEU A 297 -21.99 -13.95 2.83
CA LEU A 297 -21.89 -13.10 1.65
C LEU A 297 -22.11 -13.93 0.37
N VAL A 298 -21.54 -15.13 0.30
CA VAL A 298 -21.75 -16.07 -0.82
C VAL A 298 -23.19 -16.59 -0.87
N LEU A 299 -23.82 -16.89 0.26
CA LEU A 299 -25.24 -17.29 0.27
C LEU A 299 -26.16 -16.16 -0.25
N ASN A 300 -25.88 -14.92 0.15
CA ASN A 300 -26.67 -13.75 -0.24
C ASN A 300 -26.63 -13.51 -1.75
N THR A 301 -25.49 -13.75 -2.39
CA THR A 301 -25.38 -13.67 -3.86
C THR A 301 -26.24 -14.70 -4.58
N LYS A 302 -26.57 -15.84 -3.94
CA LYS A 302 -27.38 -16.92 -4.52
C LYS A 302 -28.88 -16.77 -4.29
N LEU A 303 -29.29 -16.03 -3.26
CA LEU A 303 -30.70 -15.84 -2.86
C LEU A 303 -31.32 -14.52 -3.39
N CYS A 304 -30.54 -13.70 -4.07
CA CYS A 304 -30.94 -12.35 -4.47
C CYS A 304 -31.85 -12.37 -5.72
N PRO A 305 -33.07 -11.82 -5.69
CA PRO A 305 -33.93 -11.76 -6.87
C PRO A 305 -33.51 -10.63 -7.81
N HIS A 306 -33.64 -10.88 -9.12
CA HIS A 306 -33.23 -9.95 -10.16
C HIS A 306 -33.92 -8.57 -10.09
N GLY A 307 -33.13 -7.49 -10.13
CA GLY A 307 -33.57 -6.09 -10.27
C GLY A 307 -33.67 -5.24 -8.98
N ILE A 308 -33.35 -5.75 -7.79
CA ILE A 308 -33.39 -5.00 -6.51
C ILE A 308 -32.25 -5.35 -5.55
N GLU A 309 -31.14 -5.80 -6.10
CA GLU A 309 -30.11 -6.52 -5.39
C GLU A 309 -29.20 -5.62 -4.53
N GLY A 310 -28.92 -4.40 -5.01
CA GLY A 310 -28.24 -3.39 -4.21
C GLY A 310 -29.03 -3.04 -2.96
N THR A 311 -30.35 -2.89 -3.11
CA THR A 311 -31.26 -2.65 -1.99
C THR A 311 -31.34 -3.85 -1.04
N PHE A 312 -31.31 -5.08 -1.56
CA PHE A 312 -31.30 -6.30 -0.76
C PHE A 312 -30.00 -6.48 0.04
N PHE A 313 -28.85 -6.21 -0.58
CA PHE A 313 -27.55 -6.24 0.08
C PHE A 313 -27.45 -5.18 1.18
N VAL A 314 -27.87 -3.95 0.88
CA VAL A 314 -27.92 -2.85 1.86
C VAL A 314 -28.86 -3.21 3.02
N LEU A 315 -30.00 -3.83 2.76
CA LEU A 315 -30.93 -4.27 3.79
C LEU A 315 -30.27 -5.28 4.76
N LEU A 316 -29.56 -6.28 4.24
CA LEU A 316 -28.86 -7.28 5.05
C LEU A 316 -27.74 -6.65 5.91
N MET A 317 -26.95 -5.75 5.33
CA MET A 317 -25.95 -4.98 6.08
C MET A 317 -26.58 -4.11 7.16
N SER A 318 -27.83 -3.69 7.00
CA SER A 318 -28.54 -2.88 7.98
C SER A 318 -29.11 -3.70 9.13
N ILE A 319 -29.47 -4.96 8.87
CA ILE A 319 -29.86 -5.93 9.90
C ILE A 319 -28.67 -6.23 10.81
N ASP A 320 -27.47 -6.35 10.25
CA ASP A 320 -26.20 -6.47 10.98
C ASP A 320 -25.92 -5.28 11.90
N ASN A 321 -26.10 -4.07 11.37
CA ASN A 321 -25.91 -2.85 12.15
C ASN A 321 -26.99 -2.66 13.23
N ALA A 322 -28.21 -3.11 12.96
CA ALA A 322 -29.31 -3.09 13.93
C ALA A 322 -29.04 -4.06 15.09
N ASP A 323 -28.54 -5.25 14.79
CA ASP A 323 -28.07 -6.19 15.81
C ASP A 323 -27.05 -5.53 16.75
N LEU A 324 -25.97 -4.98 16.19
CA LEU A 324 -24.89 -4.39 16.96
C LEU A 324 -25.35 -3.26 17.90
N MET A 325 -26.43 -2.57 17.51
CA MET A 325 -27.08 -1.57 18.35
C MET A 325 -27.79 -2.23 19.55
N THR A 326 -28.55 -3.29 19.29
CA THR A 326 -29.31 -4.00 20.32
C THR A 326 -28.41 -4.75 21.30
N SER A 327 -27.35 -5.40 20.83
CA SER A 327 -26.35 -6.06 21.68
C SER A 327 -25.60 -5.07 22.57
N SER A 328 -25.26 -3.89 22.05
CA SER A 328 -24.66 -2.79 22.82
C SER A 328 -25.62 -2.21 23.86
N TRP A 329 -26.91 -2.06 23.54
CA TRP A 329 -27.91 -1.64 24.53
C TRP A 329 -28.09 -2.66 25.64
N LEU A 330 -28.25 -3.94 25.30
CA LEU A 330 -28.43 -5.02 26.27
C LEU A 330 -27.17 -5.19 27.14
N GLY A 331 -25.98 -5.09 26.57
CA GLY A 331 -24.72 -5.10 27.31
C GLY A 331 -24.58 -3.90 28.26
N GLY A 332 -24.98 -2.70 27.84
CA GLY A 332 -25.03 -1.52 28.71
C GLY A 332 -26.01 -1.67 29.88
N ILE A 333 -27.18 -2.27 29.64
CA ILE A 333 -28.16 -2.62 30.69
C ILE A 333 -27.57 -3.67 31.63
N LEU A 334 -26.94 -4.71 31.11
CA LEU A 334 -26.32 -5.78 31.90
C LEU A 334 -25.20 -5.24 32.81
N LEU A 335 -24.33 -4.38 32.29
CA LEU A 335 -23.29 -3.71 33.08
C LEU A 335 -23.90 -2.86 34.20
N HIS A 336 -25.04 -2.21 33.94
CA HIS A 336 -25.76 -1.44 34.94
C HIS A 336 -26.38 -2.32 36.03
N VAL A 337 -27.01 -3.44 35.64
CA VAL A 337 -27.61 -4.42 36.56
C VAL A 337 -26.55 -5.10 37.44
N LEU A 338 -25.41 -5.48 36.84
CA LEU A 338 -24.28 -6.11 37.55
C LEU A 338 -23.45 -5.11 38.37
N LYS A 339 -23.81 -3.82 38.35
CA LYS A 339 -23.14 -2.71 39.05
C LYS A 339 -21.65 -2.61 38.70
N VAL A 340 -21.27 -2.89 37.46
CA VAL A 340 -19.87 -2.72 37.01
C VAL A 340 -19.59 -1.23 36.84
N THR A 341 -18.68 -0.70 37.65
CA THR A 341 -18.29 0.71 37.62
C THR A 341 -16.82 0.86 37.26
N ARG A 342 -16.38 2.09 36.98
CA ARG A 342 -14.99 2.39 36.59
C ARG A 342 -13.96 2.06 37.69
N THR A 343 -14.42 1.86 38.92
CA THR A 343 -13.60 1.54 40.10
C THR A 343 -13.84 0.13 40.62
N GLU A 344 -14.94 -0.53 40.24
CA GLU A 344 -15.34 -1.84 40.74
C GLU A 344 -15.68 -2.77 39.57
N PHE A 345 -14.75 -3.66 39.25
CA PHE A 345 -14.87 -4.65 38.16
C PHE A 345 -15.15 -6.08 38.65
N GLY A 346 -15.43 -6.28 39.95
CA GLY A 346 -15.55 -7.61 40.56
C GLY A 346 -16.61 -8.54 39.93
N ASN A 347 -17.66 -7.98 39.34
CA ASN A 347 -18.72 -8.73 38.63
C ASN A 347 -18.52 -8.76 37.11
N LEU A 348 -17.39 -8.27 36.58
CA LEU A 348 -17.13 -8.24 35.13
C LEU A 348 -17.10 -9.65 34.54
N TRP A 349 -16.58 -10.64 35.26
CA TRP A 349 -16.58 -12.04 34.81
C TRP A 349 -18.00 -12.59 34.60
N LEU A 350 -18.98 -12.17 35.41
CA LEU A 350 -20.39 -12.54 35.21
C LEU A 350 -20.92 -11.91 33.92
N ALA A 351 -20.56 -10.65 33.63
CA ALA A 351 -20.92 -10.03 32.37
C ALA A 351 -20.30 -10.80 31.19
N VAL A 352 -19.02 -11.16 31.29
CA VAL A 352 -18.27 -11.94 30.29
C VAL A 352 -18.78 -13.38 30.16
N LEU A 353 -19.52 -13.92 31.13
CA LEU A 353 -20.21 -15.22 30.99
C LEU A 353 -21.48 -15.14 30.15
N PHE A 354 -22.24 -14.04 30.27
CA PHE A 354 -23.38 -13.74 29.38
C PHE A 354 -22.94 -13.25 28.01
N ARG A 355 -21.65 -13.34 27.74
CA ARG A 355 -21.03 -13.20 26.45
C ARG A 355 -20.82 -14.61 25.87
N PRO A 356 -21.79 -15.22 25.16
CA PRO A 356 -21.42 -16.22 24.17
C PRO A 356 -20.80 -15.46 23.00
N ASN A 357 -19.58 -14.98 23.20
CA ASN A 357 -18.78 -14.19 22.28
C ASN A 357 -19.53 -13.02 21.58
N PRO A 358 -19.27 -11.76 21.99
CA PRO A 358 -18.51 -10.92 21.07
C PRO A 358 -17.65 -9.82 21.72
N TYR A 359 -16.38 -9.65 21.32
CA TYR A 359 -15.77 -8.32 21.25
C TYR A 359 -15.68 -7.89 19.79
N GLN A 360 -16.64 -7.06 19.38
CA GLN A 360 -16.30 -5.94 18.54
C GLN A 360 -15.67 -4.87 19.43
N LYS A 361 -14.35 -4.86 19.55
CA LYS A 361 -13.68 -3.57 19.39
C LYS A 361 -13.25 -3.50 17.95
N PHE A 362 -14.11 -2.81 17.21
CA PHE A 362 -14.04 -2.51 15.80
C PHE A 362 -14.54 -3.60 14.85
N GLN A 363 -15.80 -3.35 14.47
CA GLN A 363 -16.53 -3.82 13.30
C GLN A 363 -16.77 -5.32 13.18
N HIS A 364 -18.01 -5.59 12.78
CA HIS A 364 -18.60 -6.85 12.33
C HIS A 364 -19.27 -7.69 13.38
N LEU A 365 -20.50 -8.13 13.09
CA LEU A 365 -20.94 -9.41 13.60
C LEU A 365 -22.16 -9.92 12.85
N SER A 366 -21.99 -11.09 12.25
CA SER A 366 -22.95 -11.86 11.49
C SER A 366 -23.65 -13.00 12.28
N SER A 367 -24.93 -13.26 11.99
CA SER A 367 -25.78 -14.49 11.99
C SER A 367 -25.73 -15.74 12.92
N ASN A 368 -26.89 -16.45 13.01
CA ASN A 368 -27.31 -17.73 13.68
C ASN A 368 -28.72 -17.93 14.38
N GLN A 369 -29.56 -18.80 13.79
CA GLN A 369 -30.06 -20.10 14.33
C GLN A 369 -31.57 -20.45 14.39
N SER A 370 -32.01 -21.08 13.29
CA SER A 370 -32.44 -22.44 12.95
C SER A 370 -33.73 -22.97 13.54
N GLN A 371 -34.69 -23.20 12.65
CA GLN A 371 -35.40 -24.48 12.54
C GLN A 371 -36.09 -24.56 11.16
N ILE A 372 -36.40 -25.80 10.73
CA ILE A 372 -37.13 -26.20 9.51
C ILE A 372 -36.22 -26.41 8.28
N LEU A 373 -35.69 -27.62 8.13
CA LEU A 373 -35.48 -28.21 6.79
C LEU A 373 -35.40 -29.74 6.90
N ASN A 374 -36.56 -30.38 6.83
CA ASN A 374 -36.73 -31.72 6.30
C ASN A 374 -37.86 -31.59 5.28
N LEU A 375 -37.56 -31.62 3.99
CA LEU A 375 -38.44 -32.05 2.88
C LEU A 375 -37.62 -32.00 1.56
N PRO A 376 -37.89 -32.90 0.60
CA PRO A 376 -37.06 -33.12 -0.58
C PRO A 376 -37.28 -32.05 -1.65
N LEU A 377 -36.24 -31.81 -2.46
CA LEU A 377 -36.21 -30.92 -3.61
C LEU A 377 -36.97 -31.54 -4.79
N GLU A 378 -37.98 -30.85 -5.32
CA GLU A 378 -38.49 -31.08 -6.69
C GLU A 378 -38.02 -29.95 -7.62
N PRO A 379 -37.67 -30.26 -8.88
CA PRO A 379 -37.27 -29.26 -9.86
C PRO A 379 -38.50 -28.53 -10.42
N VAL A 380 -38.56 -27.21 -10.25
CA VAL A 380 -39.55 -26.38 -10.96
C VAL A 380 -39.05 -26.15 -12.37
N MET A 381 -39.78 -26.71 -13.35
CA MET A 381 -39.61 -26.43 -14.77
C MET A 381 -39.92 -24.96 -15.06
N VAL A 382 -39.00 -24.28 -15.74
CA VAL A 382 -39.26 -22.99 -16.40
C VAL A 382 -39.49 -23.27 -17.87
N VAL A 383 -40.66 -22.84 -18.35
CA VAL A 383 -41.07 -22.86 -19.76
C VAL A 383 -40.30 -21.76 -20.49
N GLU A 384 -39.42 -22.14 -21.41
CA GLU A 384 -38.86 -21.22 -22.41
C GLU A 384 -39.86 -21.07 -23.56
N GLU A 385 -40.37 -19.85 -23.78
CA GLU A 385 -41.03 -19.48 -25.03
C GLU A 385 -39.95 -19.16 -26.07
N GLU A 386 -39.67 -20.13 -26.94
CA GLU A 386 -38.94 -19.93 -28.20
C GLU A 386 -39.82 -19.16 -29.21
N GLN A 387 -39.34 -18.01 -29.69
CA GLN A 387 -39.72 -17.50 -31.01
C GLN A 387 -38.49 -17.48 -31.92
N ASN A 388 -38.56 -18.36 -32.92
CA ASN A 388 -37.62 -18.58 -34.00
C ASN A 388 -37.47 -17.35 -34.92
N LEU A 389 -36.24 -17.09 -35.38
CA LEU A 389 -35.95 -16.92 -36.80
C LEU A 389 -34.47 -17.13 -37.11
N GLU A 390 -34.22 -18.25 -37.80
CA GLU A 390 -32.96 -18.72 -38.34
C GLU A 390 -32.44 -17.78 -39.42
N ASN A 391 -31.11 -17.59 -39.47
CA ASN A 391 -30.38 -17.76 -40.73
C ASN A 391 -28.90 -18.05 -40.48
N GLY A 392 -28.46 -19.14 -41.12
CA GLY A 392 -27.17 -19.82 -40.95
C GLY A 392 -25.93 -19.00 -41.29
N GLY A 393 -24.97 -19.10 -40.38
CA GLY A 393 -23.56 -18.79 -40.55
C GLY A 393 -22.85 -19.23 -39.29
N SER A 394 -22.22 -20.40 -39.31
CA SER A 394 -21.54 -20.99 -38.15
C SER A 394 -20.39 -20.10 -37.69
N VAL A 395 -20.68 -19.17 -36.79
CA VAL A 395 -19.69 -18.44 -35.99
C VAL A 395 -19.35 -19.34 -34.82
N HIS A 396 -18.09 -19.78 -34.73
CA HIS A 396 -17.55 -20.38 -33.52
C HIS A 396 -17.73 -19.38 -32.36
N VAL A 397 -18.75 -19.62 -31.52
CA VAL A 397 -18.94 -18.90 -30.26
C VAL A 397 -17.84 -19.37 -29.31
N VAL A 398 -16.76 -18.59 -29.24
CA VAL A 398 -15.77 -18.69 -28.16
C VAL A 398 -16.51 -18.37 -26.86
N LYS A 399 -16.59 -19.36 -25.95
CA LYS A 399 -17.11 -19.19 -24.59
C LYS A 399 -16.40 -18.02 -23.92
N GLY A 400 -17.12 -16.91 -23.71
CA GLY A 400 -16.65 -15.75 -22.97
C GLY A 400 -16.55 -16.08 -21.48
N GLU A 401 -15.36 -16.47 -21.03
CA GLU A 401 -15.03 -16.52 -19.60
C GLU A 401 -14.97 -15.10 -18.99
N SER A 402 -15.41 -15.01 -17.76
CA SER A 402 -15.94 -13.81 -17.12
C SER A 402 -14.89 -12.82 -16.56
N ASN A 403 -15.12 -11.54 -16.84
CA ASN A 403 -14.26 -10.34 -16.70
C ASN A 403 -13.83 -9.75 -15.31
N PHE A 404 -13.73 -10.51 -14.21
CA PHE A 404 -13.38 -9.96 -12.87
C PHE A 404 -12.64 -10.90 -11.94
N ARG A 405 -12.64 -12.17 -12.29
CA ARG A 405 -11.61 -13.12 -11.92
C ARG A 405 -10.29 -12.34 -12.30
N ASN A 406 -10.30 -11.54 -13.37
CA ASN A 406 -9.28 -10.58 -13.81
C ASN A 406 -9.08 -9.30 -12.98
N VAL A 407 -9.96 -8.91 -12.05
CA VAL A 407 -9.86 -7.65 -11.26
C VAL A 407 -9.39 -7.91 -9.83
N VAL A 408 -9.92 -8.93 -9.14
CA VAL A 408 -9.56 -9.22 -7.72
C VAL A 408 -8.42 -10.21 -7.58
N CYS A 409 -8.51 -11.33 -8.32
CA CYS A 409 -7.28 -12.00 -8.68
C CYS A 409 -6.59 -11.23 -9.80
N GLY A 410 -6.90 -9.96 -10.08
CA GLY A 410 -6.14 -9.15 -11.02
C GLY A 410 -4.70 -9.09 -10.58
N PRO A 411 -4.35 -8.50 -9.42
CA PRO A 411 -2.97 -8.47 -8.94
C PRO A 411 -2.40 -9.87 -8.66
N VAL A 412 -3.18 -10.80 -8.11
CA VAL A 412 -2.69 -12.15 -7.77
C VAL A 412 -2.54 -13.04 -9.00
N ARG A 413 -3.40 -12.94 -10.02
CA ARG A 413 -3.20 -13.59 -11.32
C ARG A 413 -2.23 -12.86 -12.17
N TRP A 414 -2.11 -11.56 -12.05
CA TRP A 414 -1.08 -10.80 -12.71
C TRP A 414 0.27 -11.23 -12.17
N LEU A 415 0.42 -11.39 -10.84
CA LEU A 415 1.58 -12.04 -10.23
C LEU A 415 1.71 -13.51 -10.64
N LYS A 416 0.61 -14.28 -10.70
CA LYS A 416 0.64 -15.69 -11.11
C LYS A 416 0.98 -15.86 -12.59
N MET A 417 0.50 -14.96 -13.45
CA MET A 417 0.74 -14.86 -14.88
C MET A 417 2.18 -14.44 -15.11
N LEU A 418 2.66 -13.39 -14.45
CA LEU A 418 4.07 -13.01 -14.45
C LEU A 418 4.95 -14.17 -13.95
N SER A 419 4.52 -14.89 -12.92
CA SER A 419 5.24 -16.06 -12.40
C SER A 419 5.24 -17.25 -13.36
N SER A 420 4.15 -17.47 -14.10
CA SER A 420 4.08 -18.54 -15.10
C SER A 420 4.82 -18.21 -16.39
N GLU A 421 4.77 -16.95 -16.84
CA GLU A 421 5.39 -16.48 -18.09
C GLU A 421 6.90 -16.19 -17.93
N LEU A 422 7.32 -15.65 -16.78
CA LEU A 422 8.71 -15.18 -16.55
C LEU A 422 9.50 -16.04 -15.57
N HIS A 423 8.93 -17.16 -15.11
CA HIS A 423 9.42 -18.03 -14.06
C HIS A 423 9.33 -17.42 -12.64
N TRP A 424 8.88 -18.22 -11.67
CA TRP A 424 8.63 -17.79 -10.29
C TRP A 424 9.85 -17.21 -9.58
N SER A 425 11.05 -17.70 -9.90
CA SER A 425 12.30 -17.25 -9.29
C SER A 425 12.69 -15.83 -9.69
N PHE A 426 12.28 -15.36 -10.87
CA PHE A 426 12.43 -13.96 -11.28
C PHE A 426 11.51 -13.05 -10.47
N VAL A 427 10.22 -13.40 -10.37
CA VAL A 427 9.24 -12.62 -9.56
C VAL A 427 9.66 -12.56 -8.09
N PHE A 428 10.13 -13.67 -7.53
CA PHE A 428 10.69 -13.71 -6.18
C PHE A 428 11.93 -12.81 -6.04
N GLY A 429 12.82 -12.81 -7.04
CA GLY A 429 13.98 -11.92 -7.10
C GLY A 429 13.59 -10.44 -7.11
N VAL A 430 12.61 -10.05 -7.94
CA VAL A 430 12.09 -8.67 -8.01
C VAL A 430 11.51 -8.22 -6.66
N VAL A 431 10.64 -9.04 -6.05
CA VAL A 431 10.01 -8.69 -4.76
C VAL A 431 11.05 -8.60 -3.63
N SER A 432 12.02 -9.51 -3.62
CA SER A 432 13.08 -9.52 -2.61
C SER A 432 14.03 -8.33 -2.76
N LEU A 433 14.39 -7.95 -3.99
CA LEU A 433 15.33 -6.87 -4.25
C LEU A 433 14.69 -5.49 -4.20
N TYR A 434 13.65 -5.23 -4.99
CA TYR A 434 13.00 -3.92 -5.01
C TYR A 434 12.16 -3.70 -3.75
N GLY A 435 11.40 -4.70 -3.31
CA GLY A 435 10.53 -4.57 -2.14
C GLY A 435 11.28 -4.60 -0.82
N ILE A 436 11.99 -5.70 -0.55
CA ILE A 436 12.61 -5.90 0.76
C ILE A 436 13.96 -5.19 0.87
N ASN A 437 14.89 -5.38 -0.07
CA ASN A 437 16.22 -4.81 0.07
C ASN A 437 16.28 -3.30 -0.22
N GLN A 438 15.70 -2.84 -1.33
CA GLN A 438 15.74 -1.45 -1.75
C GLN A 438 14.64 -0.61 -1.09
N GLY A 439 13.39 -1.07 -1.11
CA GLY A 439 12.26 -0.38 -0.49
C GLY A 439 12.40 -0.37 1.03
N LEU A 440 12.22 -1.51 1.68
CA LEU A 440 12.26 -1.60 3.14
C LEU A 440 13.67 -1.34 3.70
N GLY A 441 14.69 -2.02 3.16
CA GLY A 441 16.06 -1.89 3.62
C GLY A 441 16.68 -0.53 3.31
N GLY A 442 16.40 0.05 2.13
CA GLY A 442 16.86 1.40 1.78
C GLY A 442 16.22 2.50 2.62
N SER A 443 14.91 2.41 2.91
CA SER A 443 14.23 3.36 3.79
C SER A 443 14.72 3.28 5.24
N LEU A 444 14.85 2.08 5.80
CA LEU A 444 15.46 1.86 7.12
C LEU A 444 16.91 2.37 7.16
N GLY A 445 17.70 2.03 6.15
CA GLY A 445 19.10 2.42 6.03
C GLY A 445 19.30 3.92 5.88
N ARG A 446 18.40 4.62 5.17
CA ARG A 446 18.43 6.09 5.05
C ARG A 446 18.34 6.75 6.42
N VAL A 447 17.27 6.48 7.17
CA VAL A 447 17.05 7.11 8.48
C VAL A 447 18.13 6.71 9.48
N ALA A 448 18.55 5.43 9.48
CA ALA A 448 19.66 4.98 10.32
C ALA A 448 20.98 5.71 9.99
N THR A 449 21.27 5.95 8.71
CA THR A 449 22.48 6.66 8.27
C THR A 449 22.44 8.14 8.66
N GLU A 450 21.30 8.81 8.46
CA GLU A 450 21.10 10.21 8.85
C GLU A 450 21.34 10.41 10.36
N TYR A 451 20.71 9.59 11.21
CA TYR A 451 20.93 9.63 12.66
C TYR A 451 22.32 9.13 13.08
N TYR A 452 22.95 8.21 12.34
CA TYR A 452 24.33 7.81 12.62
C TYR A 452 25.33 8.94 12.38
N MET A 453 25.23 9.63 11.24
CA MET A 453 26.10 10.76 10.93
C MET A 453 25.86 11.93 11.88
N LYS A 454 24.59 12.16 12.23
CA LYS A 454 24.17 13.23 13.13
C LYS A 454 24.52 12.97 14.59
N ASP A 455 24.13 11.85 15.17
CA ASP A 455 24.18 11.64 16.63
C ASP A 455 25.46 10.90 17.08
N VAL A 456 25.93 9.95 16.27
CA VAL A 456 27.10 9.13 16.59
C VAL A 456 28.39 9.81 16.14
N GLN A 457 28.48 10.17 14.86
CA GLN A 457 29.68 10.77 14.28
C GLN A 457 29.74 12.29 14.45
N LYS A 458 28.62 12.93 14.81
CA LYS A 458 28.52 14.37 15.11
C LYS A 458 29.00 15.29 13.98
N VAL A 459 28.77 14.89 12.74
CA VAL A 459 29.21 15.60 11.53
C VAL A 459 28.37 16.86 11.30
N GLN A 460 28.91 17.88 10.62
CA GLN A 460 28.13 19.06 10.20
C GLN A 460 27.15 18.73 9.06
N PRO A 461 26.05 19.48 8.85
CA PRO A 461 25.08 19.17 7.79
C PRO A 461 25.69 19.17 6.38
N SER A 462 26.55 20.15 6.07
CA SER A 462 27.26 20.26 4.79
C SER A 462 28.22 19.10 4.56
N GLU A 463 28.97 18.72 5.59
CA GLU A 463 29.88 17.56 5.57
C GLU A 463 29.11 16.24 5.45
N SER A 464 28.04 16.04 6.24
CA SER A 464 27.14 14.88 6.18
C SER A 464 26.63 14.68 4.77
N GLN A 465 26.26 15.77 4.11
CA GLN A 465 25.77 15.73 2.74
C GLN A 465 26.84 15.32 1.72
N ALA A 466 28.05 15.83 1.86
CA ALA A 466 29.18 15.43 1.01
C ALA A 466 29.56 13.96 1.22
N LEU A 467 29.58 13.50 2.48
CA LEU A 467 29.88 12.11 2.84
C LEU A 467 28.81 11.15 2.30
N THR A 468 27.52 11.47 2.44
CA THR A 468 26.43 10.68 1.87
C THR A 468 26.51 10.62 0.34
N ALA A 469 27.04 11.64 -0.32
CA ALA A 469 27.27 11.57 -1.75
C ALA A 469 28.45 10.64 -2.13
N ILE A 470 29.49 10.55 -1.28
CA ILE A 470 30.60 9.59 -1.48
C ILE A 470 30.09 8.15 -1.39
N THR A 471 29.19 7.84 -0.46
CA THR A 471 28.62 6.48 -0.36
C THR A 471 27.80 6.09 -1.59
N LYS A 472 27.40 7.04 -2.44
CA LYS A 472 26.67 6.82 -3.69
C LYS A 472 27.55 6.60 -4.92
N ILE A 473 28.88 6.72 -4.83
CA ILE A 473 29.81 6.45 -5.94
C ILE A 473 29.55 5.09 -6.64
N PRO A 474 29.26 3.98 -5.94
CA PRO A 474 28.98 2.70 -6.59
C PRO A 474 27.79 2.73 -7.57
N TRP A 475 26.85 3.66 -7.39
CA TRP A 475 25.68 3.85 -8.26
C TRP A 475 26.03 4.56 -9.58
N ILE A 476 27.15 5.30 -9.61
CA ILE A 476 27.65 5.95 -10.83
C ILE A 476 28.43 4.94 -11.68
N ILE A 477 29.17 4.03 -11.06
CA ILE A 477 29.90 2.98 -11.78
C ILE A 477 29.01 1.77 -12.13
N LYS A 478 27.69 1.88 -12.04
CA LYS A 478 26.71 0.90 -12.53
C LYS A 478 27.00 0.30 -13.91
N PRO A 479 27.48 1.05 -14.92
CA PRO A 479 27.74 0.50 -16.25
C PRO A 479 28.85 -0.55 -16.21
N LEU A 480 29.82 -0.38 -15.31
CA LEU A 480 30.88 -1.37 -15.08
C LEU A 480 30.30 -2.67 -14.53
N TRP A 481 29.39 -2.57 -13.55
CA TRP A 481 28.69 -3.73 -12.99
C TRP A 481 27.83 -4.41 -14.06
N GLY A 482 27.17 -3.64 -14.94
CA GLY A 482 26.36 -4.17 -16.04
C GLY A 482 27.20 -4.95 -17.06
N ILE A 483 28.32 -4.38 -17.49
CA ILE A 483 29.23 -5.10 -18.42
C ILE A 483 29.81 -6.35 -17.74
N LEU A 484 30.14 -6.29 -16.44
CA LEU A 484 30.65 -7.46 -15.71
C LEU A 484 29.62 -8.59 -15.67
N THR A 485 28.38 -8.29 -15.29
CA THR A 485 27.33 -9.30 -15.23
C THR A 485 27.00 -9.84 -16.63
N ASP A 486 27.08 -9.02 -17.68
CA ASP A 486 26.78 -9.42 -19.06
C ASP A 486 27.91 -10.24 -19.70
N VAL A 487 29.17 -9.87 -19.50
CA VAL A 487 30.32 -10.45 -20.22
C VAL A 487 31.01 -11.58 -19.45
N LEU A 488 31.04 -11.53 -18.12
CA LEU A 488 31.86 -12.44 -17.31
C LEU A 488 30.99 -13.45 -16.54
N PRO A 489 30.81 -14.67 -17.04
CA PRO A 489 30.22 -15.75 -16.26
C PRO A 489 31.19 -16.23 -15.19
N ILE A 490 30.72 -16.40 -13.95
CA ILE A 490 31.47 -16.99 -12.85
C ILE A 490 30.90 -18.38 -12.60
N PHE A 491 31.74 -19.41 -12.61
CA PHE A 491 31.31 -20.82 -12.56
C PHE A 491 30.27 -21.20 -13.64
N GLY A 492 30.31 -20.54 -14.80
CA GLY A 492 29.38 -20.78 -15.92
C GLY A 492 27.98 -20.17 -15.73
N PHE A 493 27.79 -19.27 -14.76
CA PHE A 493 26.57 -18.50 -14.56
C PHE A 493 26.85 -16.98 -14.63
N HIS A 494 25.99 -16.21 -15.29
CA HIS A 494 26.14 -14.76 -15.48
C HIS A 494 25.47 -13.93 -14.37
N ARG A 495 24.42 -14.42 -13.70
CA ARG A 495 23.64 -13.63 -12.73
C ARG A 495 23.74 -14.16 -11.31
N ARG A 496 23.58 -15.48 -11.10
CA ARG A 496 23.62 -16.13 -9.77
C ARG A 496 24.79 -15.69 -8.88
N PRO A 497 26.05 -15.71 -9.36
CA PRO A 497 27.21 -15.46 -8.51
C PRO A 497 27.27 -14.01 -8.03
N TYR A 498 26.75 -13.06 -8.82
CA TYR A 498 26.74 -11.64 -8.48
C TYR A 498 25.71 -11.33 -7.40
N PHE A 499 24.56 -12.01 -7.37
CA PHE A 499 23.60 -11.90 -6.25
C PHE A 499 24.21 -12.43 -4.94
N ILE A 500 24.87 -13.59 -4.98
CA ILE A 500 25.53 -14.16 -3.79
C ILE A 500 26.64 -13.23 -3.30
N LEU A 501 27.49 -12.74 -4.21
CA LEU A 501 28.56 -11.81 -3.89
C LEU A 501 28.01 -10.53 -3.25
N ALA A 502 26.98 -9.93 -3.85
CA ALA A 502 26.34 -8.73 -3.33
C ALA A 502 25.74 -8.95 -1.93
N GLY A 503 25.00 -10.04 -1.72
CA GLY A 503 24.41 -10.35 -0.42
C GLY A 503 25.47 -10.57 0.66
N VAL A 504 26.55 -11.31 0.38
CA VAL A 504 27.66 -11.53 1.33
C VAL A 504 28.38 -10.22 1.66
N LEU A 505 28.71 -9.41 0.64
CA LEU A 505 29.36 -8.10 0.86
C LEU A 505 28.49 -7.17 1.72
N GLY A 506 27.18 -7.16 1.48
CA GLY A 506 26.23 -6.37 2.26
C GLY A 506 26.10 -6.83 3.71
N VAL A 507 26.00 -8.14 3.95
CA VAL A 507 25.95 -8.71 5.30
C VAL A 507 27.24 -8.38 6.07
N VAL A 508 28.41 -8.66 5.47
CA VAL A 508 29.71 -8.43 6.13
C VAL A 508 29.90 -6.95 6.47
N SER A 509 29.60 -6.05 5.53
CA SER A 509 29.80 -4.61 5.74
C SER A 509 28.90 -4.03 6.83
N LEU A 510 27.61 -4.36 6.82
CA LEU A 510 26.66 -3.84 7.81
C LEU A 510 26.84 -4.48 9.19
N LEU A 511 27.15 -5.78 9.24
CA LEU A 511 27.48 -6.46 10.49
C LEU A 511 28.73 -5.86 11.12
N PHE A 512 29.75 -5.52 10.31
CA PHE A 512 30.96 -4.87 10.79
C PHE A 512 30.66 -3.51 11.43
N ILE A 513 29.81 -2.69 10.80
CA ILE A 513 29.37 -1.39 11.35
C ILE A 513 28.56 -1.58 12.65
N SER A 514 27.69 -2.59 12.68
CA SER A 514 26.82 -2.87 13.82
C SER A 514 27.59 -3.33 15.06
N LEU A 515 28.63 -4.16 14.90
CA LEU A 515 29.36 -4.78 16.01
C LEU A 515 30.42 -3.86 16.63
N HIS A 516 30.92 -2.86 15.89
CA HIS A 516 31.99 -1.99 16.39
C HIS A 516 31.44 -0.70 17.00
N SER A 517 31.74 -0.49 18.28
CA SER A 517 31.23 0.65 19.06
C SER A 517 31.88 1.98 18.70
N ASN A 518 33.18 2.03 18.37
CA ASN A 518 33.91 3.28 18.08
C ASN A 518 34.63 3.25 16.73
N LEU A 519 33.87 3.27 15.63
CA LEU A 519 34.44 3.34 14.29
C LEU A 519 34.82 4.78 13.93
N HIS A 520 36.05 4.96 13.45
CA HIS A 520 36.48 6.22 12.85
C HIS A 520 35.62 6.56 11.62
N LEU A 521 35.29 7.83 11.43
CA LEU A 521 34.38 8.32 10.37
C LEU A 521 34.70 7.73 8.99
N TYR A 522 35.95 7.83 8.54
CA TYR A 522 36.38 7.31 7.23
C TYR A 522 36.26 5.79 7.09
N LEU A 523 36.45 5.04 8.18
CA LEU A 523 36.28 3.58 8.16
C LEU A 523 34.80 3.21 8.10
N ALA A 524 33.94 3.91 8.85
CA ALA A 524 32.49 3.77 8.73
C ALA A 524 32.00 4.10 7.32
N LEU A 525 32.52 5.18 6.72
CA LEU A 525 32.22 5.59 5.35
C LEU A 525 32.64 4.53 4.32
N LEU A 526 33.82 3.93 4.49
CA LEU A 526 34.28 2.84 3.62
C LEU A 526 33.31 1.66 3.66
N TRP A 527 32.93 1.19 4.85
CA TRP A 527 31.98 0.07 4.98
C TRP A 527 30.57 0.41 4.51
N MET A 528 30.10 1.65 4.70
CA MET A 528 28.83 2.12 4.11
C MET A 528 28.89 2.19 2.59
N THR A 529 30.05 2.53 2.03
CA THR A 529 30.26 2.52 0.57
C THR A 529 30.29 1.08 0.04
N ILE A 530 30.88 0.14 0.79
CA ILE A 530 30.83 -1.29 0.45
C ILE A 530 29.39 -1.83 0.49
N SER A 531 28.57 -1.47 1.48
CA SER A 531 27.17 -1.89 1.54
C SER A 531 26.33 -1.28 0.40
N SER A 532 26.60 -0.03 0.05
CA SER A 532 26.01 0.66 -1.10
C SER A 532 26.43 0.01 -2.42
N ALA A 533 27.68 -0.44 -2.54
CA ALA A 533 28.17 -1.20 -3.69
C ALA A 533 27.49 -2.56 -3.82
N ALA A 534 27.33 -3.28 -2.71
CA ALA A 534 26.55 -4.52 -2.66
C ALA A 534 25.12 -4.31 -3.18
N MET A 535 24.45 -3.24 -2.74
CA MET A 535 23.11 -2.90 -3.23
C MET A 535 23.11 -2.58 -4.73
N ALA A 536 24.07 -1.77 -5.20
CA ALA A 536 24.17 -1.39 -6.61
C ALA A 536 24.44 -2.59 -7.54
N ILE A 537 25.28 -3.56 -7.13
CA ILE A 537 25.54 -4.78 -7.89
C ILE A 537 24.27 -5.63 -8.02
N ALA A 538 23.54 -5.82 -6.91
CA ALA A 538 22.30 -6.58 -6.92
C ALA A 538 21.21 -5.92 -7.79
N ASP A 539 21.10 -4.59 -7.70
CA ASP A 539 20.15 -3.77 -8.46
C ASP A 539 20.42 -3.85 -9.97
N VAL A 540 21.68 -3.67 -10.41
CA VAL A 540 22.06 -3.80 -11.83
C VAL A 540 21.80 -5.21 -12.36
N THR A 541 22.01 -6.23 -11.53
CA THR A 541 21.80 -7.63 -11.95
C THR A 541 20.30 -7.91 -12.20
N ILE A 542 19.40 -7.41 -11.35
CA ILE A 542 17.95 -7.58 -11.55
C ILE A 542 17.38 -6.65 -12.62
N ASP A 543 17.92 -5.43 -12.76
CA ASP A 543 17.62 -4.51 -13.86
C ASP A 543 17.92 -5.17 -15.21
N ALA A 544 19.10 -5.79 -15.34
CA ALA A 544 19.50 -6.50 -16.56
C ALA A 544 18.57 -7.68 -16.89
N CYS A 545 18.16 -8.45 -15.87
CA CYS A 545 17.15 -9.52 -16.04
C CYS A 545 15.79 -8.96 -16.46
N THR A 546 15.37 -7.84 -15.88
CA THR A 546 14.10 -7.18 -16.20
C THR A 546 14.10 -6.61 -17.62
N ALA A 547 15.21 -6.01 -18.04
CA ALA A 547 15.39 -5.51 -19.40
C ALA A 547 15.36 -6.66 -20.42
N TYR A 548 16.10 -7.73 -20.16
CA TYR A 548 16.11 -8.93 -21.01
C TYR A 548 14.70 -9.55 -21.16
N ASN A 549 13.99 -9.76 -20.05
CA ASN A 549 12.64 -10.31 -20.06
C ASN A 549 11.61 -9.37 -20.72
N SER A 550 11.80 -8.05 -20.61
CA SER A 550 10.94 -7.06 -21.27
C SER A 550 11.04 -7.11 -22.79
N ILE A 551 12.19 -7.50 -23.33
CA ILE A 551 12.41 -7.62 -24.78
C ILE A 551 11.95 -8.98 -25.28
N LYS A 552 12.22 -10.04 -24.51
CA LYS A 552 11.70 -11.38 -24.83
C LYS A 552 10.18 -11.44 -24.80
N HIS A 553 9.56 -10.67 -23.90
CA HIS A 553 8.10 -10.56 -23.77
C HIS A 553 7.64 -9.09 -23.82
N PRO A 554 7.62 -8.43 -25.00
CA PRO A 554 7.29 -7.01 -25.14
C PRO A 554 5.91 -6.64 -24.60
N SER A 555 4.94 -7.55 -24.66
CA SER A 555 3.59 -7.36 -24.13
C SER A 555 3.54 -7.25 -22.60
N LEU A 556 4.54 -7.81 -21.90
CA LEU A 556 4.63 -7.85 -20.43
C LEU A 556 5.62 -6.81 -19.88
N ALA A 557 6.31 -6.05 -20.72
CA ALA A 557 7.34 -5.08 -20.30
C ALA A 557 6.79 -4.03 -19.31
N SER A 558 5.58 -3.50 -19.57
CA SER A 558 4.92 -2.54 -18.68
C SER A 558 4.52 -3.16 -17.35
N ASP A 559 4.15 -4.45 -17.35
CA ASP A 559 3.77 -5.20 -16.16
C ASP A 559 4.98 -5.46 -15.26
N MET A 560 6.13 -5.83 -15.83
CA MET A 560 7.37 -6.01 -15.07
C MET A 560 7.82 -4.71 -14.39
N GLN A 561 7.75 -3.57 -15.08
CA GLN A 561 8.10 -2.27 -14.50
C GLN A 561 7.11 -1.83 -13.41
N SER A 562 5.82 -2.10 -13.61
CA SER A 562 4.80 -1.85 -12.60
C SER A 562 5.05 -2.70 -11.35
N LEU A 563 5.49 -3.96 -11.50
CA LEU A 563 5.84 -4.85 -10.39
C LEU A 563 7.02 -4.30 -9.58
N CYS A 564 8.09 -3.88 -10.26
CA CYS A 564 9.26 -3.31 -9.59
C CYS A 564 8.89 -2.05 -8.79
N SER A 565 8.15 -1.13 -9.42
CA SER A 565 7.70 0.12 -8.78
C SER A 565 6.76 -0.12 -7.60
N LEU A 566 5.78 -1.00 -7.77
CA LEU A 566 4.80 -1.31 -6.71
C LEU A 566 5.49 -1.98 -5.52
N SER A 567 6.34 -2.97 -5.79
CA SER A 567 7.10 -3.67 -4.75
C SER A 567 7.98 -2.71 -3.95
N SER A 568 8.76 -1.86 -4.65
CA SER A 568 9.60 -0.84 -4.02
C SER A 568 8.82 0.14 -3.14
N SER A 569 7.65 0.60 -3.62
CA SER A 569 6.83 1.57 -2.87
C SER A 569 6.20 0.98 -1.61
N ILE A 570 5.72 -0.27 -1.67
CA ILE A 570 5.21 -1.00 -0.50
C ILE A 570 6.34 -1.22 0.51
N GLY A 571 7.52 -1.63 0.03
CA GLY A 571 8.71 -1.77 0.85
C GLY A 571 9.09 -0.48 1.56
N ALA A 572 9.14 0.64 0.84
CA ALA A 572 9.50 1.95 1.38
C ALA A 572 8.48 2.45 2.42
N LEU A 573 7.18 2.21 2.19
CA LEU A 573 6.13 2.52 3.15
C LEU A 573 6.37 1.81 4.49
N LEU A 574 6.59 0.49 4.45
CA LEU A 574 6.88 -0.31 5.64
C LEU A 574 8.22 0.08 6.27
N GLY A 575 9.23 0.34 5.46
CA GLY A 575 10.58 0.69 5.91
C GLY A 575 10.63 2.01 6.68
N PHE A 576 10.08 3.10 6.15
CA PHE A 576 10.08 4.40 6.83
C PHE A 576 9.22 4.41 8.09
N PHE A 577 8.12 3.68 8.07
CA PHE A 577 7.26 3.55 9.22
C PHE A 577 7.97 2.87 10.39
N MET A 578 8.71 1.78 10.11
CA MET A 578 9.49 1.08 11.13
C MET A 578 10.79 1.82 11.49
N SER A 579 11.34 2.66 10.61
CA SER A 579 12.68 3.22 10.78
C SER A 579 12.82 4.13 11.98
N GLY A 580 11.86 5.04 12.20
CA GLY A 580 11.92 5.97 13.34
C GLY A 580 11.86 5.23 14.68
N ILE A 581 10.96 4.24 14.78
CA ILE A 581 10.77 3.41 15.97
C ILE A 581 12.02 2.55 16.24
N LEU A 582 12.56 1.89 15.20
CA LEU A 582 13.72 1.01 15.35
C LEU A 582 14.99 1.78 15.71
N VAL A 583 15.20 2.98 15.15
CA VAL A 583 16.32 3.84 15.51
C VAL A 583 16.18 4.31 16.97
N HIS A 584 14.98 4.62 17.43
CA HIS A 584 14.75 5.00 18.82
C HIS A 584 15.01 3.85 19.81
N ILE A 585 14.51 2.64 19.51
CA ILE A 585 14.61 1.49 20.44
C ILE A 585 16.02 0.86 20.42
N VAL A 586 16.57 0.57 19.24
CA VAL A 586 17.79 -0.24 19.08
C VAL A 586 19.01 0.62 18.71
N GLY A 587 18.80 1.90 18.37
CA GLY A 587 19.84 2.79 17.87
C GLY A 587 20.20 2.54 16.40
N SER A 588 20.82 3.53 15.75
CA SER A 588 21.21 3.46 14.34
C SER A 588 22.13 2.26 14.01
N LYS A 589 23.05 1.90 14.92
CA LYS A 589 23.92 0.72 14.78
C LYS A 589 23.14 -0.59 14.82
N GLY A 590 22.15 -0.70 15.71
CA GLY A 590 21.28 -1.86 15.78
C GLY A 590 20.46 -2.06 14.51
N VAL A 591 20.00 -0.96 13.91
CA VAL A 591 19.31 -1.00 12.61
C VAL A 591 20.25 -1.47 11.49
N PHE A 592 21.52 -1.08 11.47
CA PHE A 592 22.48 -1.68 10.53
C PHE A 592 22.62 -3.20 10.72
N GLY A 593 22.59 -3.69 11.96
CA GLY A 593 22.53 -5.12 12.25
C GLY A 593 21.28 -5.79 11.68
N LEU A 594 20.10 -5.18 11.82
CA LEU A 594 18.84 -5.70 11.25
C LEU A 594 18.83 -5.70 9.72
N LEU A 595 19.52 -4.75 9.09
CA LEU A 595 19.65 -4.69 7.63
C LEU A 595 20.46 -5.87 7.04
N THR A 596 21.14 -6.67 7.87
CA THR A 596 21.74 -7.93 7.41
C THR A 596 20.70 -8.93 6.91
N PHE A 597 19.46 -8.91 7.40
CA PHE A 597 18.40 -9.81 6.94
C PHE A 597 18.00 -9.57 5.47
N PRO A 598 17.70 -8.32 5.02
CA PRO A 598 17.53 -8.02 3.60
C PRO A 598 18.69 -8.46 2.71
N PHE A 599 19.95 -8.23 3.12
CA PHE A 599 21.10 -8.66 2.32
C PHE A 599 21.30 -10.18 2.32
N ALA A 600 20.98 -10.87 3.41
CA ALA A 600 20.97 -12.33 3.45
C ALA A 600 19.92 -12.90 2.50
N LEU A 601 18.76 -12.24 2.39
CA LEU A 601 17.73 -12.60 1.41
C LEU A 601 18.24 -12.44 -0.04
N VAL A 602 19.06 -11.42 -0.32
CA VAL A 602 19.72 -11.28 -1.65
C VAL A 602 20.62 -12.48 -1.96
N SER A 603 21.37 -12.98 -0.98
CA SER A 603 22.15 -14.22 -1.15
C SER A 603 21.26 -15.43 -1.46
N VAL A 604 20.10 -15.53 -0.79
CA VAL A 604 19.11 -16.61 -1.06
C VAL A 604 18.55 -16.49 -2.47
N VAL A 605 18.25 -15.27 -2.95
CA VAL A 605 17.86 -15.05 -4.35
C VAL A 605 18.91 -15.62 -5.28
N GLY A 606 20.20 -15.34 -5.07
CA GLY A 606 21.27 -15.89 -5.91
C GLY A 606 21.34 -17.42 -5.96
N ILE A 607 20.98 -18.11 -4.87
CA ILE A 607 20.94 -19.58 -4.81
C ILE A 607 19.71 -20.13 -5.56
N VAL A 608 18.56 -19.48 -5.39
CA VAL A 608 17.27 -19.95 -5.92
C VAL A 608 17.05 -19.52 -7.39
N PHE A 609 17.65 -18.41 -7.82
CA PHE A 609 17.45 -17.81 -9.13
C PHE A 609 17.69 -18.84 -10.23
N SER A 610 16.82 -18.94 -11.22
CA SER A 610 16.93 -20.00 -12.24
C SER A 610 17.65 -19.46 -13.46
N GLU A 611 18.82 -20.02 -13.77
CA GLU A 611 19.67 -19.57 -14.87
C GLU A 611 20.29 -20.79 -15.57
N PRO A 612 20.27 -20.85 -16.92
CA PRO A 612 20.92 -21.92 -17.67
C PRO A 612 22.45 -21.83 -17.52
N HIS A 613 23.09 -22.98 -17.28
CA HIS A 613 24.54 -23.07 -17.20
C HIS A 613 25.15 -22.99 -18.60
N VAL A 614 26.19 -22.16 -18.79
CA VAL A 614 26.90 -22.01 -20.06
C VAL A 614 28.25 -22.74 -19.99
N PRO A 615 28.34 -24.02 -20.42
CA PRO A 615 29.59 -24.76 -20.42
C PRO A 615 30.54 -24.26 -21.53
N GLY A 616 31.85 -24.25 -21.25
CA GLY A 616 32.87 -24.01 -22.27
C GLY A 616 33.15 -22.54 -22.63
N PHE A 617 32.80 -21.58 -21.77
CA PHE A 617 33.08 -20.16 -22.03
C PHE A 617 34.59 -19.86 -22.15
N SER A 618 34.99 -19.28 -23.29
CA SER A 618 36.39 -18.93 -23.57
C SER A 618 36.79 -17.63 -22.84
N TYR A 619 37.37 -17.76 -21.65
CA TYR A 619 37.86 -16.63 -20.85
C TYR A 619 38.93 -15.78 -21.58
N LYS A 620 39.60 -16.33 -22.60
CA LYS A 620 40.59 -15.60 -23.42
C LYS A 620 39.96 -14.47 -24.24
N GLN A 621 38.67 -14.55 -24.57
CA GLN A 621 37.95 -13.55 -25.39
C GLN A 621 37.21 -12.48 -24.56
N VAL A 622 37.27 -12.54 -23.21
CA VAL A 622 36.57 -11.61 -22.32
C VAL A 622 36.96 -10.15 -22.59
N ASN A 623 38.25 -9.88 -22.77
CA ASN A 623 38.73 -8.53 -23.04
C ASN A 623 38.15 -7.97 -24.35
N GLN A 624 38.02 -8.83 -25.37
CA GLN A 624 37.48 -8.45 -26.66
C GLN A 624 35.98 -8.13 -26.56
N LYS A 625 35.20 -9.01 -25.92
CA LYS A 625 33.77 -8.78 -25.63
C LYS A 625 33.54 -7.52 -24.79
N PHE A 626 34.39 -7.25 -23.81
CA PHE A 626 34.34 -6.03 -23.00
C PHE A 626 34.56 -4.79 -23.87
N THR A 627 35.58 -4.81 -24.75
CA THR A 627 35.83 -3.69 -25.67
C THR A 627 34.71 -3.50 -26.68
N ASP A 628 34.06 -4.57 -27.13
CA ASP A 628 32.98 -4.50 -28.11
C ASP A 628 31.69 -3.96 -27.50
N ALA A 629 31.33 -4.39 -26.28
CA ALA A 629 30.23 -3.81 -25.49
C ALA A 629 30.46 -2.30 -25.23
N GLY A 630 31.69 -1.91 -24.87
CA GLY A 630 32.05 -0.50 -24.68
C GLY A 630 31.94 0.33 -25.97
N LYS A 631 32.39 -0.21 -27.12
CA LYS A 631 32.25 0.45 -28.43
C LYS A 631 30.80 0.59 -28.87
N ALA A 632 29.96 -0.43 -28.61
CA ALA A 632 28.54 -0.40 -28.94
C ALA A 632 27.83 0.68 -28.12
N MET A 633 28.04 0.69 -26.79
CA MET A 633 27.52 1.72 -25.89
C MET A 633 27.93 3.13 -26.33
N TRP A 634 29.20 3.32 -26.70
CA TRP A 634 29.70 4.61 -27.20
C TRP A 634 29.04 5.05 -28.51
N ARG A 635 28.78 4.12 -29.44
CA ARG A 635 28.07 4.40 -30.69
C ARG A 635 26.64 4.85 -30.42
N THR A 636 25.90 4.12 -29.58
CA THR A 636 24.52 4.47 -29.22
C THR A 636 24.44 5.82 -28.51
N MET A 637 25.39 6.11 -27.61
CA MET A 637 25.44 7.39 -26.89
C MET A 637 25.68 8.60 -27.81
N LYS A 638 26.26 8.41 -29.01
CA LYS A 638 26.43 9.50 -29.99
C LYS A 638 25.14 9.87 -30.71
N CYS A 639 24.12 9.03 -30.67
CA CYS A 639 22.86 9.29 -31.34
C CYS A 639 22.16 10.52 -30.71
N SER A 640 21.73 11.46 -31.57
CA SER A 640 21.07 12.71 -31.15
C SER A 640 19.80 12.47 -30.33
N ASP A 641 19.14 11.34 -30.59
CA ASP A 641 17.90 10.93 -29.94
C ASP A 641 18.14 10.34 -28.54
N VAL A 642 19.39 10.03 -28.19
CA VAL A 642 19.77 9.49 -26.88
C VAL A 642 20.45 10.57 -26.03
N TRP A 643 21.52 11.20 -26.50
CA TRP A 643 22.32 12.10 -25.63
C TRP A 643 21.59 13.35 -25.22
N ARG A 644 20.68 13.88 -26.04
CA ARG A 644 19.89 15.07 -25.69
C ARG A 644 18.97 14.80 -24.50
N PRO A 645 18.12 13.75 -24.50
CA PRO A 645 17.37 13.39 -23.31
C PRO A 645 18.23 13.03 -22.10
N SER A 646 19.33 12.28 -22.28
CA SER A 646 20.23 11.93 -21.16
C SER A 646 20.85 13.16 -20.51
N LEU A 647 21.24 14.16 -21.32
CA LEU A 647 21.76 15.43 -20.83
C LEU A 647 20.67 16.21 -20.08
N TYR A 648 19.45 16.22 -20.60
CA TYR A 648 18.32 16.83 -19.89
C TYR A 648 18.05 16.16 -18.53
N MET A 649 18.08 14.82 -18.47
CA MET A 649 17.93 14.07 -17.23
C MET A 649 18.99 14.49 -16.19
N TYR A 650 20.26 14.52 -16.59
CA TYR A 650 21.36 14.95 -15.75
C TYR A 650 21.17 16.38 -15.22
N ILE A 651 20.95 17.35 -16.13
CA ILE A 651 20.78 18.77 -15.80
C ILE A 651 19.57 18.97 -14.87
N SER A 652 18.45 18.29 -15.14
CA SER A 652 17.21 18.40 -14.38
C SER A 652 17.34 17.94 -12.92
N LEU A 653 18.25 17.02 -12.64
CA LEU A 653 18.55 16.52 -11.29
C LEU A 653 19.64 17.34 -10.60
N THR A 654 20.71 17.68 -11.33
CA THR A 654 21.82 18.50 -10.81
C THR A 654 21.34 19.87 -10.35
N LEU A 655 20.52 20.56 -11.15
CA LEU A 655 19.97 21.87 -10.80
C LEU A 655 18.89 21.82 -9.72
N GLY A 656 18.47 20.61 -9.30
CA GLY A 656 17.52 20.42 -8.20
C GLY A 656 18.07 20.78 -6.81
N LEU A 657 19.39 21.05 -6.70
CA LEU A 657 20.19 21.29 -5.49
C LEU A 657 19.61 20.64 -4.23
N ASN A 658 20.06 19.42 -3.94
CA ASN A 658 19.66 18.73 -2.72
C ASN A 658 20.15 19.51 -1.49
N ILE A 659 19.27 19.87 -0.55
CA ILE A 659 19.65 20.51 0.73
C ILE A 659 19.06 19.75 1.94
N HIS A 660 18.74 18.48 1.73
CA HIS A 660 18.00 17.65 2.67
C HIS A 660 18.66 17.59 4.05
N GLU A 661 19.98 17.44 4.13
CA GLU A 661 20.70 17.40 5.42
C GLU A 661 20.55 18.70 6.21
N GLY A 662 20.57 19.85 5.55
CA GLY A 662 20.34 21.15 6.19
C GLY A 662 18.94 21.27 6.78
N LEU A 663 17.92 20.79 6.05
CA LEU A 663 16.54 20.75 6.53
C LEU A 663 16.37 19.74 7.67
N PHE A 664 16.93 18.53 7.54
CA PHE A 664 16.89 17.47 8.55
C PHE A 664 17.43 17.93 9.91
N TYR A 665 18.59 18.57 9.92
CA TYR A 665 19.16 19.11 11.16
C TYR A 665 18.33 20.27 11.70
N TRP A 666 17.75 21.09 10.82
CA TRP A 666 16.90 22.20 11.25
C TRP A 666 15.63 21.71 11.96
N PHE A 667 14.89 20.74 11.40
CA PHE A 667 13.66 20.28 12.03
C PHE A 667 13.86 19.32 13.22
N THR A 668 15.08 18.82 13.44
CA THR A 668 15.38 17.94 14.57
C THR A 668 16.17 18.60 15.72
N ASP A 669 17.12 19.52 15.43
CA ASP A 669 18.01 20.11 16.46
C ASP A 669 17.84 21.63 16.64
N SER A 670 17.25 22.35 15.68
CA SER A 670 17.15 23.81 15.79
C SER A 670 16.15 24.22 16.88
N LYS A 671 16.56 25.14 17.75
CA LYS A 671 15.65 25.77 18.74
C LYS A 671 14.53 26.57 18.07
N ASP A 672 14.84 27.14 16.91
CA ASP A 672 13.88 27.86 16.06
C ASP A 672 13.13 26.89 15.14
N GLY A 673 13.39 25.58 15.20
CA GLY A 673 12.77 24.49 14.44
C GLY A 673 11.71 23.71 15.27
N PRO A 674 10.97 22.79 14.64
CA PRO A 674 9.92 22.00 15.31
C PRO A 674 10.42 20.95 16.32
N LEU A 675 11.71 20.63 16.35
CA LEU A 675 12.34 19.67 17.28
C LEU A 675 11.66 18.29 17.29
N PHE A 676 11.52 17.68 16.10
CA PHE A 676 10.85 16.38 15.98
C PHE A 676 11.67 15.23 16.56
N ALA A 677 10.95 14.33 17.24
CA ALA A 677 11.47 13.05 17.68
C ALA A 677 11.70 12.08 16.49
N GLN A 678 12.50 11.04 16.72
CA GLN A 678 12.93 10.11 15.67
C GLN A 678 11.75 9.35 15.05
N GLU A 679 10.77 8.98 15.87
CA GLU A 679 9.55 8.32 15.46
C GLU A 679 8.74 9.23 14.54
N THR A 680 8.61 10.51 14.90
CA THR A 680 7.87 11.50 14.11
C THR A 680 8.47 11.68 12.73
N VAL A 681 9.81 11.70 12.60
CA VAL A 681 10.49 11.77 11.30
C VAL A 681 10.21 10.53 10.45
N GLY A 682 10.28 9.33 11.03
CA GLY A 682 9.92 8.10 10.34
C GLY A 682 8.48 8.11 9.83
N PHE A 683 7.53 8.57 10.66
CA PHE A 683 6.13 8.71 10.27
C PHE A 683 5.92 9.69 9.12
N ILE A 684 6.53 10.87 9.17
CA ILE A 684 6.47 11.86 8.08
C ILE A 684 6.91 11.22 6.76
N LEU A 685 8.08 10.56 6.75
CA LEU A 685 8.62 9.92 5.55
C LEU A 685 7.75 8.77 5.04
N SER A 686 7.11 8.00 5.93
CA SER A 686 6.17 6.93 5.56
C SER A 686 4.94 7.47 4.83
N ILE A 687 4.43 8.62 5.27
CA ILE A 687 3.32 9.31 4.61
C ILE A 687 3.79 9.85 3.24
N GLY A 688 5.05 10.26 3.12
CA GLY A 688 5.70 10.56 1.84
C GLY A 688 5.64 9.41 0.83
N SER A 689 5.86 8.16 1.27
CA SER A 689 5.73 6.98 0.41
C SER A 689 4.30 6.83 -0.16
N ILE A 690 3.27 7.22 0.58
CA ILE A 690 1.88 7.26 0.07
C ILE A 690 1.78 8.27 -1.07
N GLY A 691 2.40 9.45 -0.93
CA GLY A 691 2.50 10.44 -2.01
C GLY A 691 3.15 9.88 -3.28
N SER A 692 4.23 9.10 -3.14
CA SER A 692 4.87 8.41 -4.27
C SER A 692 3.94 7.40 -4.96
N ILE A 693 3.18 6.60 -4.20
CA ILE A 693 2.18 5.66 -4.75
C ILE A 693 1.08 6.41 -5.52
N LEU A 694 0.57 7.52 -4.96
CA LEU A 694 -0.41 8.37 -5.62
C LEU A 694 0.15 8.96 -6.92
N GLY A 695 1.41 9.41 -6.92
CA GLY A 695 2.09 9.92 -8.12
C GLY A 695 2.24 8.86 -9.21
N ALA A 696 2.68 7.66 -8.86
CA ALA A 696 2.78 6.54 -9.80
C ALA A 696 1.41 6.16 -10.38
N THR A 697 0.37 6.11 -9.54
CA THR A 697 -0.99 5.78 -9.95
C THR A 697 -1.57 6.85 -10.88
N LEU A 698 -1.41 8.13 -10.54
CA LEU A 698 -1.85 9.25 -11.36
C LEU A 698 -1.16 9.24 -12.74
N TYR A 699 0.13 8.91 -12.78
CA TYR A 699 0.84 8.75 -14.04
C TYR A 699 0.22 7.66 -14.91
N GLN A 700 0.02 6.46 -14.35
CA GLN A 700 -0.45 5.30 -15.09
C GLN A 700 -1.90 5.44 -15.58
N LEU A 701 -2.77 6.10 -14.82
CA LEU A 701 -4.19 6.24 -15.14
C LEU A 701 -4.49 7.42 -16.07
N VAL A 702 -3.74 8.52 -15.94
CA VAL A 702 -4.09 9.79 -16.61
C VAL A 702 -2.97 10.30 -17.50
N LEU A 703 -1.71 10.25 -17.06
CA LEU A 703 -0.62 11.03 -17.70
C LEU A 703 0.23 10.24 -18.71
N LYS A 704 0.09 8.91 -18.78
CA LYS A 704 0.86 8.05 -19.69
C LYS A 704 0.65 8.37 -21.18
N ASP A 705 -0.54 8.85 -21.55
CA ASP A 705 -0.91 9.11 -22.95
C ASP A 705 -0.62 10.57 -23.37
N HIS A 706 -0.05 11.37 -22.47
CA HIS A 706 0.29 12.77 -22.75
C HIS A 706 1.69 12.92 -23.39
N PRO A 707 1.90 13.97 -24.21
CA PRO A 707 3.16 14.21 -24.90
C PRO A 707 4.31 14.45 -23.91
N PHE A 708 5.44 13.80 -24.17
CA PHE A 708 6.57 13.71 -23.25
C PHE A 708 7.10 15.08 -22.79
N ARG A 709 7.33 15.98 -23.74
CA ARG A 709 7.83 17.35 -23.46
C ARG A 709 6.85 18.19 -22.64
N GLY A 710 5.55 18.03 -22.87
CA GLY A 710 4.52 18.73 -22.09
C GLY A 710 4.50 18.25 -20.64
N LEU A 711 4.64 16.94 -20.44
CA LEU A 711 4.69 16.36 -19.11
C LEU A 711 5.94 16.79 -18.34
N CYS A 712 7.12 16.80 -18.96
CA CYS A 712 8.35 17.30 -18.35
C CYS A 712 8.24 18.79 -17.97
N LEU A 713 7.56 19.61 -18.77
CA LEU A 713 7.35 21.03 -18.48
C LEU A 713 6.50 21.20 -17.21
N TRP A 714 5.31 20.59 -17.17
CA TRP A 714 4.38 20.75 -16.06
C TRP A 714 4.92 20.14 -14.76
N THR A 715 5.51 18.95 -14.81
CA THR A 715 6.08 18.30 -13.62
C THR A 715 7.27 19.06 -13.05
N GLN A 716 8.13 19.65 -13.91
CA GLN A 716 9.23 20.49 -13.45
C GLN A 716 8.75 21.80 -12.83
N LEU A 717 7.70 22.43 -13.39
CA LEU A 717 7.08 23.62 -12.82
C LEU A 717 6.47 23.32 -11.44
N LEU A 718 5.71 22.23 -11.33
CA LEU A 718 5.14 21.76 -10.06
C LEU A 718 6.23 21.45 -9.04
N PHE A 719 7.37 20.90 -9.45
CA PHE A 719 8.51 20.60 -8.56
C PHE A 719 9.20 21.84 -8.00
N ALA A 720 9.25 22.92 -8.79
CA ALA A 720 9.72 24.22 -8.31
C ALA A 720 8.71 24.87 -7.35
N LEU A 721 7.41 24.75 -7.65
CA LEU A 721 6.33 25.26 -6.79
C LEU A 721 6.25 24.52 -5.46
N SER A 722 6.39 23.19 -5.44
CA SER A 722 6.40 22.42 -4.19
C SER A 722 7.56 22.82 -3.29
N GLY A 723 8.71 23.16 -3.87
CA GLY A 723 9.85 23.67 -3.12
C GLY A 723 9.60 24.99 -2.37
N MET A 724 8.54 25.75 -2.70
CA MET A 724 8.13 26.93 -1.92
C MET A 724 7.55 26.55 -0.55
N LEU A 725 7.02 25.33 -0.38
CA LEU A 725 6.51 24.86 0.91
C LEU A 725 7.64 24.81 1.95
N ASP A 726 8.80 24.29 1.59
CA ASP A 726 10.01 24.36 2.42
C ASP A 726 10.37 25.80 2.83
N LEU A 727 10.20 26.77 1.92
CA LEU A 727 10.51 28.18 2.21
C LEU A 727 9.51 28.79 3.20
N ILE A 728 8.22 28.49 3.02
CA ILE A 728 7.14 28.89 3.94
C ILE A 728 7.41 28.33 5.34
N LEU A 729 7.86 27.08 5.41
CA LEU A 729 8.19 26.39 6.65
C LEU A 729 9.40 27.01 7.34
N VAL A 730 10.53 27.19 6.64
CA VAL A 730 11.77 27.75 7.23
C VAL A 730 11.57 29.19 7.68
N LEU A 731 10.76 29.98 6.97
CA LEU A 731 10.39 31.35 7.38
C LEU A 731 9.32 31.41 8.48
N ARG A 732 8.85 30.25 8.98
CA ARG A 732 7.79 30.12 9.99
C ARG A 732 6.49 30.84 9.61
N LEU A 733 6.21 30.98 8.31
CA LEU A 733 4.98 31.59 7.82
C LEU A 733 3.77 30.69 8.07
N ASN A 734 3.96 29.37 8.13
CA ASN A 734 2.93 28.40 8.50
C ASN A 734 2.30 28.72 9.86
N LEU A 735 3.11 29.11 10.86
CA LEU A 735 2.62 29.49 12.18
C LEU A 735 1.85 30.82 12.15
N LYS A 736 2.22 31.76 11.26
CA LYS A 736 1.44 33.01 11.06
C LYS A 736 0.06 32.74 10.47
N PHE A 737 -0.09 31.68 9.68
CA PHE A 737 -1.38 31.19 9.17
C PHE A 737 -2.13 30.30 10.18
N GLY A 738 -1.55 30.04 11.36
CA GLY A 738 -2.15 29.20 12.40
C GLY A 738 -2.04 27.69 12.15
N LEU A 739 -1.16 27.24 11.24
CA LEU A 739 -0.96 25.84 10.93
C LEU A 739 0.17 25.22 11.76
N PRO A 740 -0.07 24.11 12.50
CA PRO A 740 0.95 23.37 13.21
C PRO A 740 2.05 22.83 12.28
N ASP A 741 3.30 22.82 12.77
CA ASP A 741 4.48 22.37 12.00
C ASP A 741 4.34 20.94 11.48
N TYR A 742 3.87 20.01 12.32
CA TYR A 742 3.67 18.61 11.94
C TYR A 742 2.70 18.46 10.76
N LEU A 743 1.55 19.13 10.81
CA LEU A 743 0.54 19.05 9.74
C LEU A 743 1.09 19.63 8.43
N PHE A 744 1.80 20.75 8.50
CA PHE A 744 2.35 21.39 7.31
C PHE A 744 3.41 20.51 6.63
N ILE A 745 4.32 19.92 7.40
CA ILE A 745 5.40 19.07 6.88
C ILE A 745 4.85 17.76 6.31
N VAL A 746 3.83 17.16 6.93
CA VAL A 746 3.17 15.97 6.39
C VAL A 746 2.55 16.26 5.02
N VAL A 747 1.87 17.39 4.86
CA VAL A 747 1.28 17.78 3.57
C VAL A 747 2.36 18.05 2.53
N ASP A 748 3.41 18.78 2.90
CA ASP A 748 4.55 19.03 2.01
C ASP A 748 5.21 17.72 1.55
N GLU A 749 5.47 16.79 2.47
CA GLU A 749 6.10 15.51 2.14
C GLU A 749 5.26 14.70 1.14
N ILE A 750 3.93 14.63 1.31
CA ILE A 750 3.03 13.97 0.33
C ILE A 750 3.16 14.62 -1.05
N VAL A 751 3.04 15.94 -1.10
CA VAL A 751 3.02 16.71 -2.35
C VAL A 751 4.37 16.61 -3.06
N SER A 752 5.46 16.79 -2.33
CA SER A 752 6.82 16.76 -2.85
C SER A 752 7.22 15.37 -3.35
N GLN A 753 6.87 14.29 -2.64
CA GLN A 753 7.12 12.92 -3.11
C GLN A 753 6.27 12.54 -4.33
N MET A 754 4.99 12.94 -4.35
CA MET A 754 4.11 12.72 -5.50
C MET A 754 4.66 13.39 -6.77
N ILE A 755 5.01 14.67 -6.68
CA ILE A 755 5.56 15.43 -7.82
C ILE A 755 6.92 14.87 -8.24
N GLY A 756 7.77 14.52 -7.28
CA GLY A 756 9.06 13.86 -7.54
C GLY A 756 8.88 12.56 -8.34
N ARG A 757 7.89 11.74 -7.98
CA ARG A 757 7.58 10.50 -8.72
C ARG A 757 7.06 10.77 -10.12
N LEU A 758 6.15 11.74 -10.28
CA LEU A 758 5.62 12.16 -11.57
C LEU A 758 6.71 12.70 -12.52
N LYS A 759 7.74 13.36 -11.97
CA LYS A 759 8.89 13.84 -12.73
C LYS A 759 9.80 12.70 -13.19
N TRP A 760 9.99 11.67 -12.36
CA TRP A 760 10.93 10.58 -12.63
C TRP A 760 10.38 9.51 -13.58
N MET A 761 9.09 9.17 -13.46
CA MET A 761 8.46 8.09 -14.24
C MET A 761 8.59 8.22 -15.78
N PRO A 762 8.34 9.39 -16.40
CA PRO A 762 8.45 9.52 -17.84
C PRO A 762 9.88 9.27 -18.30
N LEU A 763 10.86 9.81 -17.57
CA LEU A 763 12.27 9.63 -17.87
C LEU A 763 12.66 8.16 -17.80
N LEU A 764 12.17 7.42 -16.80
CA LEU A 764 12.38 5.97 -16.67
C LEU A 764 11.75 5.17 -17.82
N VAL A 765 10.56 5.56 -18.30
CA VAL A 765 9.93 4.94 -19.47
C VAL A 765 10.71 5.25 -20.75
N LEU A 766 11.30 6.43 -20.86
CA LEU A 766 12.15 6.78 -21.98
C LEU A 766 13.43 5.94 -21.99
N THR A 767 14.08 5.73 -20.84
CA THR A 767 15.33 4.97 -20.79
C THR A 767 15.15 3.52 -21.25
N SER A 768 14.04 2.87 -20.93
CA SER A 768 13.76 1.51 -21.40
C SER A 768 13.57 1.43 -22.92
N LYS A 769 13.03 2.48 -23.55
CA LYS A 769 12.85 2.56 -25.01
C LYS A 769 14.12 2.94 -25.78
N LEU A 770 15.10 3.50 -25.10
CA LEU A 770 16.39 3.90 -25.68
C LEU A 770 17.44 2.76 -25.69
N CYS A 771 17.11 1.58 -25.19
CA CYS A 771 18.05 0.46 -25.09
C CYS A 771 18.17 -0.30 -26.43
N PRO A 772 19.38 -0.38 -27.04
CA PRO A 772 19.59 -1.07 -28.32
C PRO A 772 19.78 -2.58 -28.13
N HIS A 773 19.35 -3.40 -29.10
CA HIS A 773 19.42 -4.86 -28.98
C HIS A 773 20.82 -5.41 -28.72
N GLY A 774 20.93 -6.38 -27.81
CA GLY A 774 22.16 -7.09 -27.45
C GLY A 774 23.03 -6.45 -26.35
N ILE A 775 22.77 -5.21 -25.92
CA ILE A 775 23.46 -4.55 -24.78
C ILE A 775 22.50 -3.87 -23.79
N GLU A 776 21.28 -4.39 -23.66
CA GLU A 776 20.16 -3.66 -23.05
C GLU A 776 20.33 -3.42 -21.56
N GLY A 777 20.80 -4.44 -20.83
CA GLY A 777 21.12 -4.33 -19.40
C GLY A 777 22.23 -3.31 -19.15
N THR A 778 23.31 -3.40 -19.93
CA THR A 778 24.44 -2.46 -19.86
C THR A 778 24.04 -1.02 -20.21
N PHE A 779 23.24 -0.82 -21.26
CA PHE A 779 22.82 0.52 -21.69
C PHE A 779 21.79 1.15 -20.75
N PHE A 780 20.86 0.34 -20.23
CA PHE A 780 19.95 0.76 -19.17
C PHE A 780 20.74 1.20 -17.92
N ALA A 781 21.73 0.41 -17.51
CA ALA A 781 22.62 0.76 -16.40
C ALA A 781 23.40 2.07 -16.64
N LEU A 782 23.78 2.38 -17.89
CA LEU A 782 24.36 3.68 -18.27
C LEU A 782 23.39 4.83 -18.03
N LEU A 783 22.16 4.74 -18.52
CA LEU A 783 21.18 5.81 -18.37
C LEU A 783 20.81 6.03 -16.90
N MET A 784 20.67 4.94 -16.12
CA MET A 784 20.44 5.02 -14.67
C MET A 784 21.67 5.54 -13.90
N SER A 785 22.89 5.32 -14.40
CA SER A 785 24.10 5.93 -13.84
C SER A 785 24.12 7.44 -14.04
N ILE A 786 23.70 7.94 -15.21
CA ILE A 786 23.59 9.39 -15.48
C ILE A 786 22.60 10.05 -14.51
N ASP A 787 21.48 9.38 -14.22
CA ASP A 787 20.50 9.81 -13.20
C ASP A 787 21.15 9.92 -11.80
N ASN A 788 21.85 8.87 -11.36
CA ASN A 788 22.56 8.85 -10.08
C ASN A 788 23.70 9.88 -10.00
N ALA A 789 24.42 10.11 -11.10
CA ALA A 789 25.45 11.15 -11.20
C ALA A 789 24.84 12.54 -11.05
N GLY A 790 23.65 12.76 -11.62
CA GLY A 790 22.88 13.99 -11.44
C GLY A 790 22.53 14.25 -9.97
N LEU A 791 22.03 13.22 -9.26
CA LEU A 791 21.71 13.28 -7.83
C LEU A 791 22.96 13.48 -6.94
N MET A 792 24.08 12.84 -7.26
CA MET A 792 25.34 13.02 -6.53
C MET A 792 25.85 14.45 -6.69
N THR A 793 25.87 14.96 -7.93
CA THR A 793 26.28 16.34 -8.22
C THR A 793 25.38 17.34 -7.50
N SER A 794 24.06 17.09 -7.50
CA SER A 794 23.07 17.88 -6.76
C SER A 794 23.36 17.94 -5.26
N SER A 795 23.73 16.81 -4.66
CA SER A 795 24.09 16.71 -3.24
C SER A 795 25.41 17.43 -2.92
N TRP A 796 26.43 17.32 -3.79
CA TRP A 796 27.68 18.07 -3.62
C TRP A 796 27.47 19.58 -3.72
N LEU A 797 26.77 20.04 -4.76
CA LEU A 797 26.48 21.47 -4.94
C LEU A 797 25.62 22.02 -3.79
N GLY A 798 24.68 21.23 -3.30
CA GLY A 798 23.89 21.57 -2.12
C GLY A 798 24.70 21.64 -0.82
N GLY A 799 25.61 20.69 -0.60
CA GLY A 799 26.55 20.74 0.53
C GLY A 799 27.47 21.96 0.49
N ILE A 800 27.99 22.30 -0.72
CA ILE A 800 28.77 23.53 -0.94
C ILE A 800 27.91 24.76 -0.66
N LEU A 801 26.66 24.79 -1.13
CA LEU A 801 25.73 25.90 -0.87
C LEU A 801 25.50 26.10 0.63
N LEU A 802 25.25 25.02 1.38
CA LEU A 802 25.10 25.05 2.84
C LEU A 802 26.37 25.56 3.53
N HIS A 803 27.55 25.12 3.07
CA HIS A 803 28.84 25.57 3.60
C HIS A 803 29.10 27.06 3.33
N VAL A 804 28.88 27.53 2.10
CA VAL A 804 29.05 28.94 1.71
C VAL A 804 28.11 29.85 2.50
N LEU A 805 26.87 29.40 2.73
CA LEU A 805 25.88 30.13 3.53
C LEU A 805 26.06 29.98 5.04
N LYS A 806 27.10 29.25 5.48
CA LYS A 806 27.45 29.01 6.89
C LYS A 806 26.31 28.37 7.69
N VAL A 807 25.56 27.44 7.08
CA VAL A 807 24.55 26.64 7.80
C VAL A 807 25.26 25.54 8.58
N THR A 808 25.28 25.67 9.90
CA THR A 808 25.94 24.73 10.82
C THR A 808 24.91 23.98 11.66
N ARG A 809 25.35 23.06 12.53
CA ARG A 809 24.47 22.34 13.47
C ARG A 809 23.77 23.27 14.46
N THR A 810 24.33 24.44 14.73
CA THR A 810 23.85 25.38 15.74
C THR A 810 23.26 26.65 15.13
N GLU A 811 23.70 27.03 13.93
CA GLU A 811 23.28 28.26 13.26
C GLU A 811 22.59 27.95 11.92
N PHE A 812 21.29 28.26 11.85
CA PHE A 812 20.45 28.03 10.67
C PHE A 812 19.94 29.33 10.02
N GLY A 813 20.46 30.50 10.43
CA GLY A 813 19.91 31.81 10.04
C GLY A 813 19.84 32.05 8.53
N ASN A 814 20.76 31.48 7.75
CA ASN A 814 20.80 31.62 6.28
C ASN A 814 20.14 30.46 5.52
N LEU A 815 19.48 29.52 6.22
CA LEU A 815 18.85 28.35 5.58
C LEU A 815 17.75 28.76 4.59
N TRP A 816 16.98 29.81 4.89
CA TRP A 816 15.94 30.33 3.99
C TRP A 816 16.53 30.77 2.63
N LEU A 817 17.76 31.31 2.63
CA LEU A 817 18.45 31.73 1.42
C LEU A 817 18.90 30.50 0.61
N ALA A 818 19.33 29.43 1.28
CA ALA A 818 19.67 28.16 0.63
C ALA A 818 18.44 27.55 -0.08
N VAL A 819 17.29 27.55 0.60
CA VAL A 819 16.02 27.08 0.04
C VAL A 819 15.59 27.95 -1.15
N LEU A 820 15.72 29.28 -1.05
CA LEU A 820 15.39 30.20 -2.13
C LEU A 820 16.27 29.96 -3.37
N VAL A 821 17.59 29.86 -3.20
CA VAL A 821 18.53 29.58 -4.29
C VAL A 821 18.20 28.24 -4.95
N ARG A 822 17.98 27.18 -4.16
CA ARG A 822 17.53 25.87 -4.67
C ARG A 822 16.29 26.00 -5.54
N ASN A 823 15.28 26.73 -5.08
CA ASN A 823 14.02 26.83 -5.80
C ASN A 823 14.15 27.59 -7.13
N VAL A 824 14.99 28.63 -7.18
CA VAL A 824 15.33 29.32 -8.44
C VAL A 824 16.06 28.37 -9.38
N MET A 825 17.02 27.59 -8.89
CA MET A 825 17.72 26.59 -9.70
C MET A 825 16.80 25.49 -10.22
N ARG A 826 15.75 25.11 -9.49
CA ARG A 826 14.72 24.16 -9.96
C ARG A 826 13.92 24.67 -11.16
N LEU A 827 13.87 25.96 -11.45
CA LEU A 827 13.22 26.49 -12.66
C LEU A 827 14.11 26.43 -13.90
N LEU A 828 15.43 26.44 -13.72
CA LEU A 828 16.40 26.54 -14.80
C LEU A 828 16.37 25.35 -15.80
N PRO A 829 16.07 24.09 -15.40
CA PRO A 829 15.86 22.99 -16.35
C PRO A 829 14.81 23.27 -17.43
N LEU A 830 13.85 24.17 -17.20
CA LEU A 830 12.84 24.54 -18.21
C LEU A 830 13.48 25.16 -19.47
N CYS A 831 14.59 25.87 -19.31
CA CYS A 831 15.35 26.42 -20.45
C CYS A 831 15.94 25.33 -21.35
N PHE A 832 16.13 24.12 -20.82
CA PHE A 832 16.72 22.97 -21.51
C PHE A 832 15.70 21.98 -22.06
N LEU A 833 14.39 22.28 -21.98
CA LEU A 833 13.32 21.42 -22.51
C LEU A 833 13.39 21.21 -24.03
N PHE A 834 14.18 22.00 -24.76
CA PHE A 834 14.41 21.77 -26.19
C PHE A 834 15.23 20.51 -26.48
N LEU A 835 15.97 19.99 -25.49
CA LEU A 835 16.70 18.72 -25.58
C LEU A 835 15.76 17.50 -25.56
N VAL A 836 14.52 17.69 -25.12
CA VAL A 836 13.53 16.64 -25.01
C VAL A 836 12.76 16.47 -26.32
N PRO A 837 12.63 15.23 -26.86
CA PRO A 837 11.86 14.96 -28.09
C PRO A 837 10.39 15.40 -27.99
N LYS A 838 9.81 15.80 -29.12
CA LYS A 838 8.40 16.24 -29.22
C LYS A 838 7.39 15.10 -29.43
N GLY A 839 7.85 13.86 -29.64
CA GLY A 839 7.01 12.71 -30.00
C GLY A 839 6.14 12.17 -28.86
N ASP A 840 5.14 11.37 -29.23
CA ASP A 840 4.33 10.61 -28.28
C ASP A 840 5.16 9.52 -27.61
N GLN A 841 4.86 9.25 -26.34
CA GLN A 841 5.64 8.30 -25.55
C GLN A 841 5.67 6.92 -26.20
N ASN A 842 4.60 6.51 -26.90
CA ASN A 842 4.42 5.16 -27.43
C ASN A 842 4.97 4.93 -28.86
N THR A 843 5.32 5.99 -29.59
CA THR A 843 5.78 5.90 -30.99
C THR A 843 7.27 6.12 -31.17
N PHE A 844 7.99 6.50 -30.11
CA PHE A 844 9.43 6.72 -30.16
C PHE A 844 10.21 5.39 -30.27
N LYS A 845 10.88 5.18 -31.40
CA LYS A 845 11.80 4.07 -31.67
C LYS A 845 13.16 4.63 -32.10
N LEU A 846 14.24 3.96 -31.73
CA LEU A 846 15.57 4.24 -32.29
C LEU A 846 15.58 3.94 -33.80
N PRO A 847 16.43 4.64 -34.59
CA PRO A 847 16.63 4.33 -35.99
C PRO A 847 17.09 2.88 -36.20
N ASP A 848 16.53 2.20 -37.20
CA ASP A 848 16.77 0.78 -37.49
C ASP A 848 18.26 0.45 -37.72
N GLU A 849 19.06 1.41 -38.21
CA GLU A 849 20.52 1.28 -38.41
C GLU A 849 21.32 0.99 -37.12
N ILE A 850 20.78 1.31 -35.94
CA ILE A 850 21.44 1.11 -34.63
C ILE A 850 20.91 -0.15 -33.92
N MET A 851 19.75 -0.65 -34.33
CA MET A 851 19.11 -1.84 -33.74
C MET A 851 19.78 -3.16 -34.13
N GLY A 852 20.78 -3.11 -35.02
CA GLY A 852 21.44 -4.27 -35.61
C GLY A 852 20.59 -4.86 -36.73
N GLU A 853 21.24 -5.29 -37.81
CA GLU A 853 20.60 -6.18 -38.80
C GLU A 853 20.01 -7.38 -38.04
N GLU A 854 18.79 -7.79 -38.41
CA GLU A 854 18.23 -9.08 -37.97
C GLU A 854 19.33 -10.12 -38.22
N SER A 855 19.92 -10.66 -37.14
CA SER A 855 20.89 -11.73 -37.27
C SER A 855 20.23 -12.88 -38.04
N GLU A 856 20.93 -13.41 -39.05
CA GLU A 856 20.52 -14.54 -39.89
C GLU A 856 20.05 -15.77 -39.05
N ASP A 857 20.41 -15.83 -37.76
CA ASP A 857 19.87 -16.80 -36.79
C ASP A 857 18.33 -16.74 -36.61
N SER A 858 17.69 -15.60 -36.91
CA SER A 858 16.22 -15.45 -36.84
C SER A 858 15.49 -15.94 -38.10
N GLU A 859 16.20 -16.10 -39.22
CA GLU A 859 15.69 -16.83 -40.38
C GLU A 859 15.80 -18.34 -40.16
N ASP A 860 16.88 -18.83 -39.54
CA ASP A 860 17.02 -20.25 -39.17
C ASP A 860 15.98 -20.70 -38.12
N GLU A 861 15.60 -19.86 -37.15
CA GLU A 861 14.49 -20.16 -36.22
C GLU A 861 13.12 -20.09 -36.90
N LYS A 862 12.88 -19.17 -37.84
CA LYS A 862 11.63 -19.10 -38.62
C LYS A 862 11.52 -20.26 -39.62
N GLU A 863 12.63 -20.72 -40.19
CA GLU A 863 12.70 -21.87 -41.09
C GLU A 863 12.58 -23.19 -40.32
N GLY A 864 13.18 -23.30 -39.13
CA GLY A 864 12.98 -24.41 -38.21
C GLY A 864 11.53 -24.55 -37.72
N THR A 865 10.86 -23.42 -37.44
CA THR A 865 9.44 -23.42 -37.02
C THR A 865 8.50 -23.74 -38.18
N ARG A 866 8.77 -23.24 -39.40
CA ARG A 866 8.04 -23.64 -40.62
C ARG A 866 8.22 -25.12 -40.96
N ASN A 867 9.43 -25.66 -40.80
CA ASN A 867 9.71 -27.07 -41.07
C ASN A 867 9.06 -27.99 -40.03
N LEU A 868 8.93 -27.56 -38.78
CA LEU A 868 8.14 -28.28 -37.77
C LEU A 868 6.63 -28.24 -38.04
N GLU A 869 6.09 -27.09 -38.44
CA GLU A 869 4.68 -26.97 -38.82
C GLU A 869 4.36 -27.79 -40.09
N LEU A 870 5.22 -27.77 -41.11
CA LEU A 870 5.09 -28.60 -42.31
C LEU A 870 5.20 -30.10 -41.99
N ALA A 871 6.14 -30.51 -41.13
CA ALA A 871 6.28 -31.91 -40.71
C ALA A 871 5.06 -32.40 -39.91
N SER A 872 4.46 -31.54 -39.09
CA SER A 872 3.24 -31.84 -38.35
C SER A 872 2.01 -31.97 -39.26
N LEU A 873 1.94 -31.17 -40.34
CA LEU A 873 0.88 -31.23 -41.35
C LEU A 873 1.03 -32.46 -42.26
N VAL A 874 2.25 -32.84 -42.63
CA VAL A 874 2.51 -34.06 -43.42
C VAL A 874 2.19 -35.32 -42.61
N GLN A 875 2.52 -35.37 -41.31
CA GLN A 875 2.13 -36.48 -40.41
C GLN A 875 0.62 -36.55 -40.14
N ALA A 876 -0.12 -35.44 -40.29
CA ALA A 876 -1.57 -35.42 -40.18
C ALA A 876 -2.27 -35.87 -41.47
N VAL A 877 -1.61 -35.76 -42.63
CA VAL A 877 -2.12 -36.21 -43.93
C VAL A 877 -1.83 -37.70 -44.18
N ASP A 878 -0.71 -38.24 -43.69
CA ASP A 878 -0.38 -39.68 -43.77
C ASP A 878 -1.18 -40.56 -42.78
N ARG A 879 -2.02 -39.95 -41.93
CA ARG A 879 -2.91 -40.66 -40.98
C ARG A 879 -4.40 -40.60 -41.35
N ARG A 880 -4.73 -40.31 -42.61
CA ARG A 880 -6.10 -40.44 -43.14
C ARG A 880 -6.23 -41.54 -44.17
#